data_AF-A0A2D7AUR8-F1
#
_entry.id   AF-A0A2D7AUR8-F1
#
_cell.length_a   1.000
_cell.length_b   1.000
_cell.length_c   1.000
_cell.angle_alpha   90.00
_cell.angle_beta   90.00
_cell.angle_gamma   90.00
#
_symmetry.space_group_name_H-M   'P 1'
#
loop_
_entity.id
_entity.type
_entity.pdbx_description
1 polymer ?
#
loop_
_entity_poly.entity_id
_entity_poly.type
_entity_poly.pdbx_seq_one_letter_code
_entity_poly.pdbx_strand_id
1 'polypeptide(L)'
;ADATGGSVVTNSYVAVSTANGLKAWMLNSGDEVDATTLRRADPLSLGFQLQFQDVSNYTHPGMQVVLVDAANAVTLNSDGSPGAHGISMQSVPLTFSSPVDGSATWARLVDMKWNTTLDLSNDPTFITSMQYAVDNGVLLNGTRHVDLKVTSPSNGSMWVKMVYDWFRTETPVQGLSLWDRPDDGGSTLMANWTLVHDEDFARYLVYVNEGPWDSQPTVADLQPRTADASVSLHSRLQTEISTIDGQPLQDGVEYWAVVVVEYNDGRFGTPSAPFGPATPSDEVPKPPAWATAISGDQVVAVDGEVYAEWARCEALDLASTRVYASTTEISDALGMSVHTEFAPQAGNVSIITLEAGKPHWLAFTCVDEAGQEDLVNATVIGPVVPTGGVDDGVPPPRLTGVWAEDVPNDDGGRVQMGWDNSVASDCAYVVVYMKPVENEGGSFQPTNVDGFEEAAIVPDCETNMTIIDSIGEDSLIDGQTYWIGAVAYDKWLNGDTGDVTVLEVTPYINSDGGATEPDRISELSAWDHPDDDGTAIDIAWAPSEVNDFDYYVIWVSEHPLDDLTDFWQIASTEPGICGCIVMDKQWIDTEQSPLELTLNTALYGGDGLASSLPGQIMPDVELYVAVTVHDIKGNVHLDNLNTAMVTPIDNIADTTPPDRLTDINLYDRPADDGTAMLLEFALSQDSDIAYYEVYAAAFSFTSVGATGTVNTPIVILDRDADLPLLIEILAFDALVVPNTPVTVAVVPVDWSGNAYRDNLVTSTAIAIDDGVDDVGSYLPDIEGINLQWVEDSIVVSWDHSTDPAVRSYVVFISDSEFSSISDATNVGMVSTSNSFVITPETYSALSNESSWWVGVAAKDDLNSREIIDSQKIGPIDSSDGNGDGDSDGDDSSTDLGELLSTDNMILAGMILISLFLLILVLRGRGGKSARNKDWELQEATWGIQARDGWDEGGSFGGNAAKPVAPPAAIQPAQQSDIFAAAQRIEQPSQPVQQQPQRWTQPAQQQQPPQGGIDTSFLDDLL
;
A
#
# COMPACT_ATOMS: atom_id res chain seq x y z
N ALA A 1 64.13 -26.87 78.42
CA ALA A 1 64.27 -25.50 78.95
C ALA A 1 64.96 -24.59 77.94
N ASP A 2 66.02 -25.04 77.26
CA ASP A 2 66.80 -24.21 76.32
C ASP A 2 66.31 -24.25 74.85
N ALA A 3 64.99 -24.36 74.65
CA ALA A 3 64.40 -24.25 73.31
C ALA A 3 64.24 -22.77 72.93
N THR A 4 64.95 -22.32 71.90
CA THR A 4 64.96 -20.92 71.44
C THR A 4 64.11 -20.68 70.19
N GLY A 5 63.41 -21.72 69.70
CA GLY A 5 62.60 -21.64 68.50
C GLY A 5 61.78 -22.91 68.29
N GLY A 6 61.22 -23.05 67.08
CA GLY A 6 60.36 -24.17 66.72
C GLY A 6 61.03 -25.54 66.92
N SER A 7 60.21 -26.52 67.30
CA SER A 7 60.56 -27.94 67.32
C SER A 7 59.84 -28.67 66.20
N VAL A 8 60.57 -29.48 65.43
CA VAL A 8 59.99 -30.40 64.43
C VAL A 8 60.00 -31.81 65.02
N VAL A 9 58.82 -32.39 65.16
CA VAL A 9 58.62 -33.78 65.55
C VAL A 9 58.35 -34.57 64.27
N THR A 10 59.28 -35.43 63.87
CA THR A 10 59.03 -36.43 62.80
C THR A 10 58.58 -37.75 63.43
N ASN A 11 58.31 -38.78 62.62
CA ASN A 11 58.05 -40.13 63.13
C ASN A 11 59.26 -40.77 63.85
N SER A 12 60.47 -40.19 63.71
CA SER A 12 61.73 -40.80 64.17
C SER A 12 62.55 -39.91 65.11
N TYR A 13 62.45 -38.59 65.01
CA TYR A 13 63.23 -37.66 65.83
C TYR A 13 62.53 -36.31 66.08
N VAL A 14 62.74 -35.76 67.28
CA VAL A 14 62.40 -34.40 67.69
C VAL A 14 63.64 -33.55 67.46
N ALA A 15 63.61 -32.62 66.53
CA ALA A 15 64.64 -31.58 66.39
C ALA A 15 64.15 -30.29 67.06
N VAL A 16 64.99 -29.63 67.86
CA VAL A 16 64.68 -28.37 68.54
C VAL A 16 65.79 -27.36 68.31
N SER A 17 65.42 -26.14 67.93
CA SER A 17 66.35 -25.01 67.89
C SER A 17 66.77 -24.61 69.30
N THR A 18 68.08 -24.51 69.54
CA THR A 18 68.68 -24.02 70.79
C THR A 18 69.63 -22.86 70.50
N ALA A 19 70.05 -22.14 71.54
CA ALA A 19 70.97 -21.00 71.43
C ALA A 19 72.29 -21.35 70.69
N ASN A 20 72.73 -22.61 70.79
CA ASN A 20 73.96 -23.09 70.15
C ASN A 20 73.73 -23.72 68.77
N GLY A 21 72.51 -23.70 68.23
CA GLY A 21 72.12 -24.31 66.96
C GLY A 21 71.02 -25.38 67.11
N LEU A 22 70.75 -26.10 66.02
CA LEU A 22 69.79 -27.20 66.01
C LEU A 22 70.36 -28.41 66.76
N LYS A 23 69.57 -28.96 67.69
CA LYS A 23 69.81 -30.24 68.37
C LYS A 23 68.67 -31.21 68.04
N ALA A 24 68.91 -32.51 68.06
CA ALA A 24 67.89 -33.51 67.75
C ALA A 24 67.95 -34.70 68.71
N TRP A 25 66.81 -35.30 69.02
CA TRP A 25 66.64 -36.47 69.87
C TRP A 25 65.79 -37.52 69.16
N MET A 26 66.07 -38.81 69.33
CA MET A 26 65.25 -39.88 68.73
C MET A 26 63.91 -40.03 69.47
N LEU A 27 62.77 -40.08 68.75
CA LEU A 27 61.43 -40.13 69.38
C LEU A 27 61.24 -41.34 70.28
N ASN A 28 61.76 -42.49 69.82
CA ASN A 28 61.41 -43.79 70.40
C ASN A 28 62.18 -44.09 71.70
N SER A 29 63.34 -43.46 71.90
CA SER A 29 64.18 -43.65 73.10
C SER A 29 64.39 -42.38 73.92
N GLY A 30 64.31 -41.20 73.30
CA GLY A 30 64.62 -39.92 73.94
C GLY A 30 66.10 -39.53 73.93
N ASP A 31 66.99 -40.35 73.32
CA ASP A 31 68.44 -40.07 73.28
C ASP A 31 68.77 -38.94 72.31
N GLU A 32 69.72 -38.06 72.68
CA GLU A 32 70.22 -37.00 71.77
C GLU A 32 71.09 -37.59 70.65
N VAL A 33 70.85 -37.13 69.42
CA VAL A 33 71.63 -37.46 68.22
C VAL A 33 72.93 -36.67 68.22
N ASP A 34 74.06 -37.34 67.96
CA ASP A 34 75.39 -36.72 68.01
C ASP A 34 75.53 -35.57 66.99
N ALA A 35 75.98 -34.41 67.48
CA ALA A 35 76.10 -33.17 66.71
C ALA A 35 77.05 -33.28 65.50
N THR A 36 78.00 -34.23 65.49
CA THR A 36 78.87 -34.49 64.33
C THR A 36 78.10 -34.97 63.09
N THR A 37 76.87 -35.46 63.25
CA THR A 37 76.03 -35.90 62.13
C THR A 37 75.24 -34.76 61.46
N LEU A 38 75.21 -33.54 62.04
CA LEU A 38 74.30 -32.45 61.64
C LEU A 38 74.89 -31.40 60.65
N ARG A 39 76.09 -31.62 60.10
CA ARG A 39 76.71 -30.83 58.99
C ARG A 39 76.51 -29.30 59.03
N ARG A 40 77.08 -28.63 60.05
CA ARG A 40 77.00 -27.17 60.21
C ARG A 40 78.00 -26.41 59.32
N ALA A 41 77.56 -25.29 58.74
CA ALA A 41 78.43 -24.33 58.03
C ALA A 41 79.23 -23.49 59.03
N ASP A 42 80.47 -23.89 59.32
CA ASP A 42 81.34 -23.21 60.29
C ASP A 42 82.82 -23.37 59.88
N PRO A 43 83.53 -22.29 59.47
CA PRO A 43 83.04 -20.92 59.29
C PRO A 43 82.12 -20.72 58.06
N LEU A 44 81.39 -19.61 58.03
CA LEU A 44 80.55 -19.15 56.92
C LEU A 44 80.89 -17.70 56.54
N SER A 45 81.07 -17.43 55.25
CA SER A 45 81.33 -16.11 54.68
C SER A 45 80.26 -15.72 53.65
N LEU A 46 79.87 -14.44 53.62
CA LEU A 46 78.92 -13.86 52.67
C LEU A 46 79.63 -12.85 51.78
N GLY A 47 79.30 -12.83 50.48
CA GLY A 47 79.86 -11.86 49.55
C GLY A 47 78.86 -11.20 48.60
N PHE A 48 79.01 -9.90 48.40
CA PHE A 48 78.20 -9.07 47.50
C PHE A 48 79.13 -8.24 46.62
N GLN A 49 78.90 -8.23 45.31
CA GLN A 49 79.81 -7.62 44.30
C GLN A 49 81.30 -7.90 44.57
N LEU A 50 81.64 -9.18 44.75
CA LEU A 50 82.99 -9.71 45.00
C LEU A 50 83.67 -9.29 46.32
N GLN A 51 83.01 -8.52 47.20
CA GLN A 51 83.49 -8.26 48.56
C GLN A 51 82.90 -9.28 49.54
N PHE A 52 83.75 -9.95 50.33
CA PHE A 52 83.34 -11.04 51.24
C PHE A 52 83.62 -10.71 52.72
N GLN A 53 82.71 -11.14 53.61
CA GLN A 53 82.78 -10.95 55.06
C GLN A 53 82.48 -12.28 55.79
N ASP A 54 83.31 -12.65 56.76
CA ASP A 54 83.05 -13.78 57.67
C ASP A 54 81.90 -13.42 58.63
N VAL A 55 80.87 -14.28 58.64
CA VAL A 55 79.65 -14.12 59.44
C VAL A 55 79.41 -15.28 60.41
N SER A 56 80.39 -16.15 60.63
CA SER A 56 80.25 -17.41 61.38
C SER A 56 79.59 -17.22 62.76
N ASN A 57 79.98 -16.17 63.48
CA ASN A 57 79.46 -15.82 64.80
C ASN A 57 77.99 -15.34 64.78
N TYR A 58 77.42 -15.01 63.62
CA TYR A 58 76.03 -14.60 63.43
C TYR A 58 75.13 -15.73 62.93
N THR A 59 75.64 -16.97 62.81
CA THR A 59 74.90 -18.15 62.31
C THR A 59 73.92 -18.78 63.31
N HIS A 60 73.36 -17.98 64.22
CA HIS A 60 72.37 -18.41 65.21
C HIS A 60 71.07 -17.59 65.10
N PRO A 61 69.91 -18.14 65.55
CA PRO A 61 68.62 -17.47 65.37
C PRO A 61 68.60 -16.05 65.94
N GLY A 62 67.94 -15.14 65.21
CA GLY A 62 67.69 -13.75 65.62
C GLY A 62 68.73 -12.72 65.19
N MET A 63 69.88 -13.13 64.67
CA MET A 63 70.94 -12.19 64.24
C MET A 63 70.69 -11.58 62.86
N GLN A 64 71.27 -10.40 62.64
CA GLN A 64 71.28 -9.69 61.36
C GLN A 64 72.71 -9.27 61.04
N VAL A 65 73.06 -9.24 59.75
CA VAL A 65 74.37 -8.79 59.24
C VAL A 65 74.12 -7.68 58.23
N VAL A 66 74.92 -6.61 58.30
CA VAL A 66 74.91 -5.51 57.32
C VAL A 66 76.10 -5.69 56.39
N LEU A 67 75.81 -5.91 55.10
CA LEU A 67 76.84 -6.17 54.07
C LEU A 67 77.25 -4.90 53.32
N VAL A 68 76.33 -3.94 53.19
CA VAL A 68 76.53 -2.65 52.50
C VAL A 68 75.85 -1.57 53.34
N ASP A 69 76.51 -0.44 53.53
CA ASP A 69 75.97 0.73 54.25
C ASP A 69 76.30 2.03 53.51
N ALA A 70 75.90 3.17 54.07
CA ALA A 70 76.15 4.48 53.46
C ALA A 70 77.64 4.89 53.44
N ALA A 71 78.51 4.24 54.24
CA ALA A 71 79.95 4.49 54.23
C ALA A 71 80.68 3.62 53.18
N ASN A 72 80.09 2.48 52.81
CA ASN A 72 80.65 1.48 51.88
C ASN A 72 79.65 1.15 50.75
N ALA A 73 78.97 2.18 50.22
CA ALA A 73 77.92 2.01 49.22
C ALA A 73 78.45 1.41 47.90
N VAL A 74 77.65 0.55 47.28
CA VAL A 74 77.98 -0.13 46.02
C VAL A 74 77.21 0.51 44.86
N THR A 75 77.94 1.10 43.91
CA THR A 75 77.37 1.63 42.66
C THR A 75 77.33 0.54 41.59
N LEU A 76 76.19 0.40 40.92
CA LEU A 76 75.98 -0.52 39.81
C LEU A 76 76.22 0.17 38.45
N ASN A 77 76.65 -0.58 37.45
CA ASN A 77 76.82 -0.12 36.07
C ASN A 77 75.51 -0.20 35.27
N SER A 78 75.49 0.45 34.10
CA SER A 78 74.32 0.49 33.19
C SER A 78 74.06 -0.81 32.42
N ASP A 79 74.87 -1.84 32.60
CA ASP A 79 74.77 -3.10 31.86
C ASP A 79 73.69 -3.99 32.48
N GLY A 80 72.44 -3.79 32.03
CA GLY A 80 71.25 -4.53 32.45
C GLY A 80 70.45 -5.10 31.26
N SER A 81 69.64 -6.11 31.53
CA SER A 81 68.69 -6.69 30.58
C SER A 81 67.35 -5.95 30.62
N PRO A 82 66.60 -5.79 29.51
CA PRO A 82 65.28 -5.17 29.53
C PRO A 82 64.33 -5.90 30.49
N GLY A 83 63.77 -5.16 31.45
CA GLY A 83 62.68 -5.58 32.30
C GLY A 83 61.31 -5.24 31.70
N ALA A 84 60.29 -5.16 32.55
CA ALA A 84 58.99 -4.64 32.16
C ALA A 84 59.14 -3.21 31.58
N HIS A 85 58.35 -2.90 30.54
CA HIS A 85 58.38 -1.59 29.85
C HIS A 85 59.75 -1.20 29.28
N GLY A 86 60.61 -2.18 28.95
CA GLY A 86 61.92 -1.94 28.36
C GLY A 86 62.99 -1.40 29.32
N ILE A 87 62.65 -1.13 30.59
CA ILE A 87 63.55 -0.55 31.58
C ILE A 87 64.68 -1.54 31.92
N SER A 88 65.93 -1.17 31.66
CA SER A 88 67.10 -2.03 31.96
C SER A 88 67.24 -2.34 33.45
N MET A 89 67.12 -3.62 33.79
CA MET A 89 67.28 -4.17 35.14
C MET A 89 68.58 -4.97 35.24
N GLN A 90 69.24 -4.92 36.41
CA GLN A 90 70.47 -5.68 36.66
C GLN A 90 70.30 -6.65 37.84
N SER A 91 70.70 -7.90 37.63
CA SER A 91 70.70 -8.95 38.66
C SER A 91 72.08 -9.10 39.29
N VAL A 92 72.17 -8.92 40.61
CA VAL A 92 73.42 -8.96 41.37
C VAL A 92 73.35 -10.08 42.43
N PRO A 93 74.22 -11.11 42.37
CA PRO A 93 74.13 -12.25 43.29
C PRO A 93 74.72 -11.97 44.67
N LEU A 94 74.07 -12.51 45.70
CA LEU A 94 74.63 -12.69 47.04
C LEU A 94 75.23 -14.10 47.14
N THR A 95 76.53 -14.19 47.42
CA THR A 95 77.29 -15.45 47.43
C THR A 95 77.55 -15.94 48.85
N PHE A 96 77.36 -17.23 49.11
CA PHE A 96 77.63 -17.89 50.40
C PHE A 96 78.82 -18.84 50.22
N SER A 97 79.75 -18.89 51.19
CA SER A 97 80.95 -19.73 51.11
C SER A 97 81.33 -20.32 52.48
N SER A 98 81.60 -21.62 52.53
CA SER A 98 82.01 -22.37 53.72
C SER A 98 82.89 -23.55 53.31
N PRO A 99 83.89 -23.97 54.13
CA PRO A 99 84.69 -25.17 53.85
C PRO A 99 84.00 -26.49 54.22
N VAL A 100 82.75 -26.47 54.70
CA VAL A 100 81.99 -27.68 55.06
C VAL A 100 80.99 -28.04 53.97
N ASP A 101 81.32 -29.09 53.19
CA ASP A 101 80.51 -29.50 52.04
C ASP A 101 79.09 -29.95 52.42
N GLY A 102 78.11 -29.44 51.66
CA GLY A 102 76.70 -29.80 51.81
C GLY A 102 76.05 -29.31 53.11
N SER A 103 76.63 -28.30 53.77
CA SER A 103 76.01 -27.64 54.91
C SER A 103 74.83 -26.75 54.48
N ALA A 104 73.69 -26.87 55.16
CA ALA A 104 72.52 -26.05 54.86
C ALA A 104 72.72 -24.59 55.34
N THR A 105 72.52 -23.63 54.44
CA THR A 105 72.56 -22.19 54.72
C THR A 105 71.30 -21.52 54.19
N TRP A 106 70.86 -20.45 54.85
CA TRP A 106 69.78 -19.59 54.41
C TRP A 106 70.02 -18.18 54.94
N ALA A 107 69.45 -17.17 54.27
CA ALA A 107 69.39 -15.81 54.78
C ALA A 107 68.05 -15.17 54.38
N ARG A 108 67.75 -14.03 55.02
CA ARG A 108 66.58 -13.21 54.71
C ARG A 108 67.05 -11.76 54.60
N LEU A 109 66.72 -11.10 53.49
CA LEU A 109 66.90 -9.66 53.36
C LEU A 109 65.98 -8.93 54.35
N VAL A 110 66.50 -7.94 55.06
CA VAL A 110 65.75 -7.18 56.08
C VAL A 110 65.43 -5.76 55.62
N ASP A 111 66.43 -5.05 55.08
CA ASP A 111 66.30 -3.71 54.50
C ASP A 111 67.25 -3.60 53.30
N MET A 112 66.86 -2.85 52.26
CA MET A 112 67.70 -2.51 51.12
C MET A 112 67.26 -1.16 50.56
N LYS A 113 68.17 -0.17 50.61
CA LYS A 113 67.92 1.20 50.15
C LYS A 113 68.70 1.48 48.88
N TRP A 114 68.03 2.08 47.91
CA TRP A 114 68.55 2.37 46.58
C TRP A 114 67.92 3.66 46.04
N ASN A 115 68.48 4.20 44.96
CA ASN A 115 67.99 5.41 44.28
C ASN A 115 68.23 5.27 42.78
N THR A 116 67.36 5.85 41.94
CA THR A 116 67.49 5.84 40.48
C THR A 116 66.84 7.05 39.84
N THR A 117 67.14 7.28 38.56
CA THR A 117 66.38 8.18 37.67
C THR A 117 66.08 7.39 36.40
N LEU A 118 64.81 7.39 35.96
CA LEU A 118 64.33 6.66 34.79
C LEU A 118 63.75 7.66 33.78
N ASP A 119 64.03 7.45 32.51
CA ASP A 119 63.44 8.21 31.40
C ASP A 119 62.43 7.32 30.67
N LEU A 120 61.15 7.65 30.86
CA LEU A 120 60.01 6.90 30.35
C LEU A 120 59.80 7.04 28.83
N SER A 121 60.47 7.99 28.17
CA SER A 121 60.42 8.11 26.70
C SER A 121 61.10 6.94 25.98
N ASN A 122 61.87 6.13 26.71
CA ASN A 122 62.47 4.89 26.19
C ASN A 122 61.50 3.70 26.17
N ASP A 123 60.28 3.81 26.74
CA ASP A 123 59.23 2.82 26.54
C ASP A 123 58.54 3.09 25.18
N PRO A 124 58.70 2.19 24.18
CA PRO A 124 58.14 2.39 22.84
C PRO A 124 56.60 2.37 22.80
N THR A 125 55.92 1.88 23.85
CA THR A 125 54.44 1.84 23.91
C THR A 125 53.83 2.97 24.73
N PHE A 126 54.65 3.75 25.45
CA PHE A 126 54.15 4.83 26.31
C PHE A 126 53.49 5.96 25.51
N ILE A 127 54.07 6.34 24.38
CA ILE A 127 53.54 7.43 23.53
C ILE A 127 52.16 7.08 22.97
N THR A 128 52.00 5.88 22.40
CA THR A 128 50.72 5.45 21.82
C THR A 128 49.65 5.22 22.88
N SER A 129 50.04 4.71 24.05
CA SER A 129 49.13 4.52 25.19
C SER A 129 48.68 5.85 25.80
N MET A 130 49.57 6.84 25.88
CA MET A 130 49.24 8.21 26.31
C MET A 130 48.33 8.91 25.30
N GLN A 131 48.61 8.79 23.99
CA GLN A 131 47.76 9.35 22.95
C GLN A 131 46.35 8.75 23.00
N TYR A 132 46.22 7.42 23.09
CA TYR A 132 44.94 6.75 23.24
C TYR A 132 44.15 7.21 24.49
N ALA A 133 44.84 7.44 25.62
CA ALA A 133 44.21 7.98 26.83
C ALA A 133 43.74 9.43 26.68
N VAL A 134 44.41 10.25 25.85
CA VAL A 134 43.96 11.60 25.49
C VAL A 134 42.79 11.53 24.50
N ASP A 135 42.85 10.65 23.51
CA ASP A 135 41.83 10.48 22.46
C ASP A 135 40.50 9.95 23.00
N ASN A 136 40.51 9.28 24.15
CA ASN A 136 39.34 8.76 24.86
C ASN A 136 39.03 9.53 26.16
N GLY A 137 39.71 10.66 26.41
CA GLY A 137 39.46 11.50 27.58
C GLY A 137 38.05 12.12 27.58
N VAL A 138 37.42 12.18 28.75
CA VAL A 138 36.04 12.70 28.89
C VAL A 138 36.01 14.19 28.53
N LEU A 139 35.11 14.58 27.63
CA LEU A 139 34.93 15.97 27.22
C LEU A 139 33.85 16.63 28.09
N LEU A 140 34.21 17.70 28.82
CA LEU A 140 33.30 18.49 29.63
C LEU A 140 33.50 19.98 29.28
N ASN A 141 32.44 20.64 28.80
CA ASN A 141 32.48 22.05 28.40
C ASN A 141 33.68 22.42 27.50
N GLY A 142 33.91 21.62 26.45
CA GLY A 142 35.05 21.79 25.53
C GLY A 142 36.44 21.47 26.09
N THR A 143 36.55 21.15 27.39
CA THR A 143 37.81 20.75 28.02
C THR A 143 37.90 19.22 28.09
N ARG A 144 39.04 18.66 27.70
CA ARG A 144 39.27 17.20 27.76
C ARG A 144 39.99 16.81 29.04
N HIS A 145 39.37 15.92 29.80
CA HIS A 145 39.86 15.47 31.11
C HIS A 145 40.50 14.07 31.02
N VAL A 146 41.74 13.97 31.50
CA VAL A 146 42.54 12.74 31.53
C VAL A 146 43.18 12.60 32.91
N ASP A 147 42.75 11.62 33.69
CA ASP A 147 43.24 11.39 35.06
C ASP A 147 44.44 10.44 35.09
N LEU A 148 45.65 10.99 35.26
CA LEU A 148 46.88 10.21 35.38
C LEU A 148 47.21 9.89 36.84
N LYS A 149 47.06 8.63 37.23
CA LYS A 149 47.42 8.14 38.56
C LYS A 149 48.84 7.58 38.59
N VAL A 150 49.72 8.21 39.36
CA VAL A 150 51.12 7.76 39.54
C VAL A 150 51.35 7.30 40.99
N THR A 151 51.91 6.10 41.19
CA THR A 151 52.09 5.49 42.53
C THR A 151 53.50 4.95 42.75
N SER A 152 54.09 5.23 43.92
CA SER A 152 55.32 4.57 44.38
C SER A 152 54.98 3.24 45.09
N PRO A 153 55.63 2.11 44.76
CA PRO A 153 55.30 0.81 45.37
C PRO A 153 55.53 0.68 46.88
N SER A 154 56.28 1.58 47.53
CA SER A 154 56.77 1.37 48.91
C SER A 154 56.95 2.63 49.75
N ASN A 155 56.07 3.64 49.59
CA ASN A 155 56.11 4.91 50.34
C ASN A 155 57.42 5.71 50.14
N GLY A 156 58.00 5.65 48.94
CA GLY A 156 59.08 6.53 48.51
C GLY A 156 58.55 7.82 47.91
N SER A 157 59.29 8.92 48.08
CA SER A 157 59.00 10.18 47.38
C SER A 157 59.39 10.07 45.90
N MET A 158 58.47 10.39 44.99
CA MET A 158 58.75 10.45 43.55
C MET A 158 58.51 11.85 42.98
N TRP A 159 59.21 12.17 41.90
CA TRP A 159 59.05 13.40 41.14
C TRP A 159 58.82 13.03 39.68
N VAL A 160 57.83 13.66 39.04
CA VAL A 160 57.46 13.43 37.65
C VAL A 160 57.55 14.76 36.90
N LYS A 161 58.09 14.72 35.67
CA LYS A 161 58.05 15.84 34.73
C LYS A 161 57.53 15.30 33.40
N MET A 162 56.46 15.89 32.90
CA MET A 162 55.86 15.58 31.60
C MET A 162 55.88 16.84 30.73
N VAL A 163 56.04 16.66 29.42
CA VAL A 163 55.87 17.68 28.39
C VAL A 163 55.09 16.99 27.27
N TYR A 164 54.00 17.60 26.82
CA TYR A 164 53.10 17.08 25.79
C TYR A 164 52.78 18.24 24.84
N ASP A 165 52.81 17.97 23.54
CA ASP A 165 52.62 18.94 22.46
C ASP A 165 51.47 18.43 21.57
N TRP A 166 50.60 19.33 21.11
CA TRP A 166 49.34 18.96 20.45
C TRP A 166 48.99 19.90 19.30
N PHE A 167 48.27 19.38 18.32
CA PHE A 167 47.67 20.14 17.22
C PHE A 167 46.22 19.69 17.01
N ARG A 168 45.32 20.61 16.63
CA ARG A 168 43.93 20.27 16.31
C ARG A 168 43.90 19.56 14.96
N THR A 169 43.30 18.38 14.91
CA THR A 169 42.82 17.75 13.69
C THR A 169 41.31 17.97 13.61
N GLU A 170 40.77 18.05 12.40
CA GLU A 170 39.33 18.07 12.15
C GLU A 170 38.66 16.78 12.63
N THR A 171 37.39 16.87 13.01
CA THR A 171 36.56 15.68 13.21
C THR A 171 36.19 15.11 11.83
N PRO A 172 36.53 13.85 11.50
CA PRO A 172 36.12 13.25 10.24
C PRO A 172 34.61 13.02 10.24
N VAL A 173 33.92 13.52 9.22
CA VAL A 173 32.51 13.17 8.96
C VAL A 173 32.44 11.81 8.28
N GLN A 174 31.45 11.01 8.65
CA GLN A 174 31.16 9.70 8.04
C GLN A 174 29.70 9.69 7.61
N GLY A 175 29.44 9.45 6.33
CA GLY A 175 28.11 9.02 5.89
C GLY A 175 27.80 7.66 6.51
N LEU A 176 26.56 7.44 6.92
CA LEU A 176 26.13 6.24 7.61
C LEU A 176 25.21 5.38 6.72
N SER A 177 24.18 5.98 6.14
CA SER A 177 23.32 5.38 5.13
C SER A 177 22.79 6.41 4.13
N LEU A 178 22.54 5.93 2.91
CA LEU A 178 21.72 6.53 1.88
C LEU A 178 20.62 5.50 1.61
N TRP A 179 19.36 5.92 1.54
CA TRP A 179 18.22 5.06 1.29
C TRP A 179 17.09 5.88 0.69
N ASP A 180 16.10 5.22 0.10
CA ASP A 180 14.92 5.89 -0.44
C ASP A 180 14.07 6.55 0.65
N ARG A 181 13.28 7.58 0.31
CA ARG A 181 12.37 8.21 1.26
C ARG A 181 10.94 7.70 1.04
N PRO A 182 10.36 6.94 1.99
CA PRO A 182 9.08 6.31 1.73
C PRO A 182 7.91 7.28 1.52
N ASP A 183 6.99 6.86 0.66
CA ASP A 183 5.67 7.44 0.38
C ASP A 183 5.77 8.96 0.00
N ASP A 184 6.64 9.34 -0.96
CA ASP A 184 6.97 10.75 -1.27
C ASP A 184 6.96 11.25 -2.73
N GLY A 185 6.35 10.51 -3.66
CA GLY A 185 6.25 10.89 -5.08
C GLY A 185 7.53 10.65 -5.88
N GLY A 186 8.36 9.71 -5.39
CA GLY A 186 9.65 9.36 -5.95
C GLY A 186 10.71 10.48 -5.96
N SER A 187 11.77 10.21 -6.73
CA SER A 187 12.86 11.13 -7.05
C SER A 187 13.58 11.75 -5.83
N THR A 188 13.45 11.16 -4.63
CA THR A 188 13.93 11.75 -3.37
C THR A 188 14.64 10.75 -2.45
N LEU A 189 15.94 10.97 -2.21
CA LEU A 189 16.73 10.12 -1.31
C LEU A 189 16.95 10.74 0.08
N MET A 190 16.94 9.90 1.10
CA MET A 190 17.36 10.22 2.46
C MET A 190 18.85 9.88 2.69
N ALA A 191 19.65 10.87 3.09
CA ALA A 191 21.04 10.65 3.52
C ALA A 191 21.23 11.01 5.00
N ASN A 192 22.07 10.26 5.74
CA ASN A 192 22.47 10.59 7.11
C ASN A 192 23.98 10.40 7.38
N TRP A 193 24.48 11.04 8.45
CA TRP A 193 25.92 11.07 8.77
C TRP A 193 26.24 11.32 10.26
N THR A 194 27.51 11.20 10.63
CA THR A 194 27.98 11.43 12.00
C THR A 194 28.09 12.92 12.38
N LEU A 195 27.84 13.21 13.66
CA LEU A 195 28.03 14.55 14.22
C LEU A 195 29.52 14.93 14.27
N VAL A 196 29.86 16.06 13.66
CA VAL A 196 31.17 16.70 13.79
C VAL A 196 31.15 17.67 14.97
N HIS A 197 32.24 17.81 15.75
CA HIS A 197 32.26 18.61 16.98
C HIS A 197 33.09 19.91 16.87
N ASP A 198 33.33 20.38 15.66
CA ASP A 198 34.21 21.53 15.43
C ASP A 198 33.52 22.89 15.62
N GLU A 199 34.25 23.83 16.24
CA GLU A 199 33.72 25.14 16.69
C GLU A 199 33.54 26.13 15.54
N ASP A 200 34.23 25.89 14.44
CA ASP A 200 34.21 26.66 13.19
C ASP A 200 33.35 26.00 12.11
N PHE A 201 32.53 24.99 12.43
CA PHE A 201 31.49 24.43 11.57
C PHE A 201 30.57 25.53 10.98
N ALA A 202 30.30 25.47 9.68
CA ALA A 202 29.27 26.28 9.02
C ALA A 202 28.09 25.43 8.55
N ARG A 203 28.33 24.36 7.78
CA ARG A 203 27.30 23.45 7.28
C ARG A 203 27.86 22.10 6.83
N TYR A 204 27.01 21.08 6.80
CA TYR A 204 27.24 19.88 6.00
C TYR A 204 26.84 20.16 4.54
N LEU A 205 27.60 19.62 3.60
CA LEU A 205 27.33 19.60 2.17
C LEU A 205 27.28 18.14 1.73
N VAL A 206 26.23 17.75 1.01
CA VAL A 206 26.09 16.41 0.43
C VAL A 206 26.19 16.51 -1.08
N TYR A 207 26.90 15.56 -1.68
CA TYR A 207 27.12 15.43 -3.10
C TYR A 207 26.70 14.03 -3.55
N VAL A 208 25.94 13.95 -4.63
CA VAL A 208 25.42 12.71 -5.21
C VAL A 208 26.09 12.43 -6.56
N ASN A 209 26.17 11.16 -6.91
CA ASN A 209 26.67 10.66 -8.18
C ASN A 209 25.80 9.51 -8.66
N GLU A 210 25.46 9.51 -9.94
CA GLU A 210 24.84 8.39 -10.64
C GLU A 210 25.86 7.24 -10.75
N GLY A 211 25.52 6.08 -10.20
CA GLY A 211 26.41 4.95 -10.04
C GLY A 211 27.59 5.18 -9.07
N PRO A 212 28.41 4.14 -8.84
CA PRO A 212 29.53 4.20 -7.90
C PRO A 212 30.64 5.13 -8.38
N TRP A 213 31.25 5.86 -7.45
CA TRP A 213 32.38 6.74 -7.73
C TRP A 213 33.64 5.95 -8.15
N ASP A 214 34.21 6.27 -9.32
CA ASP A 214 35.46 5.68 -9.86
C ASP A 214 36.62 5.62 -8.84
N SER A 215 36.69 6.61 -7.95
CA SER A 215 37.65 6.66 -6.84
C SER A 215 37.17 7.60 -5.74
N GLN A 216 37.74 7.48 -4.54
CA GLN A 216 37.44 8.34 -3.38
C GLN A 216 37.51 9.83 -3.75
N PRO A 217 36.39 10.58 -3.69
CA PRO A 217 36.38 11.99 -4.06
C PRO A 217 37.22 12.84 -3.12
N THR A 218 37.90 13.85 -3.69
CA THR A 218 38.70 14.81 -2.93
C THR A 218 38.02 16.18 -2.90
N VAL A 219 38.46 17.04 -1.97
CA VAL A 219 38.01 18.45 -1.87
C VAL A 219 38.15 19.19 -3.21
N ALA A 220 39.18 18.89 -4.01
CA ALA A 220 39.40 19.54 -5.30
C ALA A 220 38.40 19.13 -6.39
N ASP A 221 37.77 17.96 -6.24
CA ASP A 221 36.76 17.43 -7.16
C ASP A 221 35.36 17.94 -6.79
N LEU A 222 35.10 18.14 -5.49
CA LEU A 222 33.81 18.61 -4.96
C LEU A 222 33.65 20.14 -4.98
N GLN A 223 34.70 20.92 -4.71
CA GLN A 223 34.61 22.40 -4.69
C GLN A 223 34.12 23.06 -6.00
N PRO A 224 34.37 22.50 -7.21
CA PRO A 224 33.79 23.02 -8.44
C PRO A 224 32.31 22.69 -8.65
N ARG A 225 31.77 21.67 -7.97
CA ARG A 225 30.37 21.24 -8.05
C ARG A 225 29.50 22.03 -7.06
N THR A 226 28.25 22.26 -7.43
CA THR A 226 27.22 22.67 -6.47
C THR A 226 26.94 21.48 -5.56
N ALA A 227 26.71 21.71 -4.26
CA ALA A 227 26.26 20.64 -3.37
C ALA A 227 24.76 20.40 -3.57
N ASP A 228 24.39 19.14 -3.76
CA ASP A 228 23.02 18.70 -4.05
C ASP A 228 22.08 18.90 -2.85
N ALA A 229 22.62 18.78 -1.63
CA ALA A 229 21.95 19.22 -0.41
C ALA A 229 22.91 19.92 0.56
N SER A 230 22.37 20.80 1.42
CA SER A 230 23.17 21.45 2.46
C SER A 230 22.41 21.69 3.77
N VAL A 231 23.07 21.38 4.90
CA VAL A 231 22.47 21.47 6.23
C VAL A 231 23.33 22.37 7.12
N SER A 232 22.84 23.59 7.37
CA SER A 232 23.52 24.57 8.24
C SER A 232 23.23 24.38 9.73
N LEU A 233 22.27 23.53 10.09
CA LEU A 233 21.98 23.22 11.49
C LEU A 233 22.90 22.09 11.96
N HIS A 234 23.89 22.44 12.78
CA HIS A 234 24.91 21.54 13.33
C HIS A 234 24.40 20.19 13.87
N SER A 235 23.23 20.20 14.50
CA SER A 235 22.59 19.03 15.12
C SER A 235 21.63 18.25 14.18
N ARG A 236 21.37 18.71 12.95
CA ARG A 236 20.61 17.94 11.95
C ARG A 236 21.60 17.10 11.16
N LEU A 237 21.48 15.79 11.30
CA LEU A 237 22.41 14.78 10.76
C LEU A 237 21.83 13.97 9.60
N GLN A 238 20.72 14.47 9.02
CA GLN A 238 20.05 13.88 7.87
C GLN A 238 19.41 14.96 6.99
N THR A 239 19.32 14.70 5.69
CA THR A 239 18.63 15.57 4.72
C THR A 239 18.02 14.75 3.60
N GLU A 240 16.86 15.19 3.12
CA GLU A 240 16.36 14.80 1.80
C GLU A 240 17.29 15.37 0.72
N ILE A 241 17.36 14.66 -0.41
CA ILE A 241 18.09 15.04 -1.63
C ILE A 241 17.20 14.64 -2.81
N SER A 242 16.66 15.62 -3.54
CA SER A 242 15.78 15.38 -4.69
C SER A 242 16.36 15.90 -6.01
N THR A 243 17.65 16.22 -6.05
CA THR A 243 18.33 16.68 -7.27
C THR A 243 19.78 16.21 -7.36
N ILE A 244 20.28 16.03 -8.58
CA ILE A 244 21.71 15.88 -8.90
C ILE A 244 22.16 16.97 -9.88
N ASP A 245 23.19 17.75 -9.51
CA ASP A 245 23.70 18.93 -10.24
C ASP A 245 22.60 19.95 -10.65
N GLY A 246 21.44 19.92 -9.99
CA GLY A 246 20.28 20.79 -10.23
C GLY A 246 19.24 20.28 -11.23
N GLN A 247 19.31 19.02 -11.66
CA GLN A 247 18.16 18.29 -12.24
C GLN A 247 17.53 17.38 -11.17
N PRO A 248 16.26 16.98 -11.25
CA PRO A 248 15.69 15.95 -10.39
C PRO A 248 16.53 14.67 -10.37
N LEU A 249 16.36 13.82 -9.34
CA LEU A 249 16.78 12.42 -9.47
C LEU A 249 15.84 11.71 -10.47
N GLN A 250 16.17 10.46 -10.80
CA GLN A 250 15.36 9.61 -11.66
C GLN A 250 15.10 8.31 -10.92
N ASP A 251 13.85 7.89 -10.91
CA ASP A 251 13.42 6.65 -10.27
C ASP A 251 13.99 5.42 -10.99
N GLY A 252 14.23 4.34 -10.25
CA GLY A 252 14.96 3.16 -10.75
C GLY A 252 16.49 3.34 -10.90
N VAL A 253 17.03 4.56 -10.85
CA VAL A 253 18.48 4.83 -11.03
C VAL A 253 19.30 4.69 -9.74
N GLU A 254 20.42 3.96 -9.80
CA GLU A 254 21.31 3.73 -8.65
C GLU A 254 22.20 4.95 -8.34
N TYR A 255 22.09 5.52 -7.13
CA TYR A 255 22.89 6.69 -6.69
C TYR A 255 23.80 6.41 -5.49
N TRP A 256 24.90 7.18 -5.42
CA TRP A 256 25.90 7.14 -4.35
C TRP A 256 26.22 8.54 -3.81
N ALA A 257 26.25 8.69 -2.48
CA ALA A 257 26.47 9.98 -1.82
C ALA A 257 27.85 10.09 -1.14
N VAL A 258 28.32 11.32 -1.00
CA VAL A 258 29.47 11.72 -0.16
C VAL A 258 29.08 12.98 0.63
N VAL A 259 29.43 13.03 1.92
CA VAL A 259 29.22 14.20 2.78
C VAL A 259 30.56 14.86 3.13
N VAL A 260 30.58 16.19 3.15
CA VAL A 260 31.74 16.99 3.58
C VAL A 260 31.27 18.15 4.46
N VAL A 261 32.10 18.55 5.43
CA VAL A 261 31.86 19.74 6.25
C VAL A 261 32.47 20.97 5.57
N GLU A 262 31.69 22.04 5.44
CA GLU A 262 32.21 23.38 5.19
C GLU A 262 32.35 24.14 6.52
N TYR A 263 33.49 24.80 6.69
CA TYR A 263 33.79 25.66 7.84
C TYR A 263 33.51 27.14 7.53
N ASN A 264 33.44 27.98 8.56
CA ASN A 264 33.08 29.41 8.45
C ASN A 264 34.09 30.26 7.63
N ASP A 265 35.24 29.72 7.25
CA ASP A 265 36.21 30.34 6.35
C ASP A 265 36.05 29.92 4.87
N GLY A 266 35.05 29.10 4.55
CA GLY A 266 34.79 28.55 3.21
C GLY A 266 35.69 27.35 2.84
N ARG A 267 36.43 26.81 3.80
CA ARG A 267 37.25 25.61 3.60
C ARG A 267 36.38 24.36 3.78
N PHE A 268 36.64 23.35 2.97
CA PHE A 268 36.05 22.02 3.14
C PHE A 268 36.96 21.15 4.02
N GLY A 269 36.35 20.30 4.83
CA GLY A 269 37.05 19.25 5.56
C GLY A 269 37.35 18.02 4.70
N THR A 270 37.78 16.95 5.33
CA THR A 270 37.95 15.66 4.64
C THR A 270 36.57 15.08 4.26
N PRO A 271 36.29 14.78 2.98
CA PRO A 271 35.04 14.13 2.59
C PRO A 271 34.91 12.73 3.20
N SER A 272 33.68 12.26 3.41
CA SER A 272 33.43 10.88 3.80
C SER A 272 33.86 9.88 2.72
N ALA A 273 33.92 8.60 3.08
CA ALA A 273 33.82 7.55 2.07
C ALA A 273 32.47 7.67 1.33
N PRO A 274 32.38 7.28 0.04
CA PRO A 274 31.11 7.07 -0.63
C PRO A 274 30.23 6.06 0.12
N PHE A 275 28.93 6.34 0.19
CA PHE A 275 27.93 5.50 0.82
C PHE A 275 26.67 5.42 -0.05
N GLY A 276 25.98 4.28 0.03
CA GLY A 276 25.03 3.80 -0.97
C GLY A 276 25.29 2.32 -1.28
N PRO A 277 24.69 1.77 -2.35
CA PRO A 277 23.76 2.46 -3.24
C PRO A 277 22.40 2.75 -2.60
N ALA A 278 21.65 3.67 -3.19
CA ALA A 278 20.21 3.77 -3.05
C ALA A 278 19.59 4.17 -4.40
N THR A 279 18.39 3.70 -4.64
CA THR A 279 17.58 4.02 -5.81
C THR A 279 16.30 4.66 -5.30
N PRO A 280 15.87 5.81 -5.82
CA PRO A 280 14.55 6.34 -5.51
C PRO A 280 13.50 5.55 -6.31
N SER A 281 12.31 5.44 -5.73
CA SER A 281 11.13 4.79 -6.29
C SER A 281 9.91 5.62 -5.92
N ASP A 282 8.93 5.70 -6.82
CA ASP A 282 7.60 6.15 -6.45
C ASP A 282 6.77 4.93 -6.00
N GLU A 283 6.15 5.01 -4.82
CA GLU A 283 5.70 3.84 -4.07
C GLU A 283 4.21 3.90 -3.76
N VAL A 284 3.48 2.84 -4.17
CA VAL A 284 2.03 2.70 -3.98
C VAL A 284 1.60 3.04 -2.53
N PRO A 285 0.70 4.03 -2.34
CA PRO A 285 0.34 4.55 -1.03
C PRO A 285 -0.51 3.56 -0.25
N LYS A 286 -0.11 3.31 1.00
CA LYS A 286 -0.82 2.37 1.89
C LYS A 286 -2.24 2.87 2.22
N PRO A 287 -3.25 1.99 2.20
CA PRO A 287 -4.63 2.34 2.51
C PRO A 287 -4.81 2.76 3.99
N PRO A 288 -5.93 3.42 4.33
CA PRO A 288 -6.13 3.98 5.67
C PRO A 288 -6.06 2.93 6.78
N ALA A 289 -5.09 3.03 7.69
CA ALA A 289 -4.83 2.05 8.76
C ALA A 289 -6.02 1.64 9.68
N TRP A 290 -7.17 2.31 9.58
CA TRP A 290 -8.49 1.85 10.02
C TRP A 290 -9.58 2.68 9.35
N ALA A 291 -10.78 2.12 9.24
CA ALA A 291 -12.01 2.85 8.90
C ALA A 291 -13.16 2.43 9.84
N THR A 292 -14.23 3.22 9.89
CA THR A 292 -15.49 2.88 10.57
C THR A 292 -16.67 3.58 9.90
N ALA A 293 -17.82 2.92 9.90
CA ALA A 293 -19.06 3.40 9.31
C ALA A 293 -20.22 3.11 10.26
N ILE A 294 -21.10 4.09 10.48
CA ILE A 294 -22.26 3.98 11.36
C ILE A 294 -23.49 4.71 10.78
N SER A 295 -24.67 4.15 11.02
CA SER A 295 -25.98 4.66 10.62
C SER A 295 -26.90 4.87 11.84
N GLY A 296 -28.17 5.27 11.61
CA GLY A 296 -29.17 5.53 12.65
C GLY A 296 -29.33 7.00 13.07
N ASP A 297 -30.48 7.30 13.69
CA ASP A 297 -30.97 8.68 13.95
C ASP A 297 -30.08 9.58 14.83
N GLN A 298 -29.12 9.00 15.56
CA GLN A 298 -28.19 9.74 16.40
C GLN A 298 -27.02 10.35 15.61
N VAL A 299 -26.80 9.90 14.37
CA VAL A 299 -25.62 10.24 13.56
C VAL A 299 -26.02 10.77 12.19
N VAL A 300 -26.98 10.12 11.52
CA VAL A 300 -27.49 10.48 10.19
C VAL A 300 -28.98 10.80 10.25
N ALA A 301 -29.46 11.68 9.37
CA ALA A 301 -30.82 12.22 9.45
C ALA A 301 -31.77 11.63 8.39
N VAL A 302 -31.22 10.95 7.38
CA VAL A 302 -31.94 10.46 6.20
C VAL A 302 -31.57 8.99 5.95
N ASP A 303 -32.55 8.18 5.56
CA ASP A 303 -32.31 6.81 5.05
C ASP A 303 -31.36 6.87 3.83
N GLY A 304 -30.42 5.95 3.72
CA GLY A 304 -29.38 5.98 2.69
C GLY A 304 -28.11 6.76 3.06
N GLU A 305 -28.10 7.55 4.14
CA GLU A 305 -26.87 8.20 4.65
C GLU A 305 -26.11 7.26 5.61
N VAL A 306 -24.78 7.27 5.52
CA VAL A 306 -23.85 6.62 6.46
C VAL A 306 -22.76 7.61 6.87
N TYR A 307 -22.49 7.75 8.15
CA TYR A 307 -21.36 8.53 8.65
C TYR A 307 -20.12 7.64 8.66
N ALA A 308 -19.07 8.05 7.95
CA ALA A 308 -17.80 7.35 7.86
C ALA A 308 -16.66 8.19 8.44
N GLU A 309 -15.74 7.53 9.14
CA GLU A 309 -14.50 8.10 9.68
C GLU A 309 -13.35 7.11 9.48
N TRP A 310 -12.19 7.61 9.06
CA TRP A 310 -11.03 6.76 8.74
C TRP A 310 -9.71 7.37 9.26
N ALA A 311 -8.65 6.56 9.27
CA ALA A 311 -7.28 7.04 9.43
C ALA A 311 -6.92 7.98 8.26
N ARG A 312 -6.04 8.95 8.46
CA ARG A 312 -5.47 9.66 7.31
C ARG A 312 -4.44 8.76 6.65
N CYS A 313 -4.43 8.72 5.32
CA CYS A 313 -3.31 8.22 4.54
C CYS A 313 -2.01 8.92 4.99
N GLU A 314 -0.90 8.19 5.01
CA GLU A 314 0.40 8.71 5.50
C GLU A 314 1.30 9.25 4.38
N ALA A 315 0.97 8.94 3.11
CA ALA A 315 1.65 9.45 1.91
C ALA A 315 1.72 10.98 1.86
N LEU A 316 2.85 11.49 1.38
CA LEU A 316 3.21 12.92 1.43
C LEU A 316 2.72 13.71 0.21
N ASP A 317 2.51 12.97 -0.86
CA ASP A 317 2.07 13.24 -2.23
C ASP A 317 0.62 12.76 -2.47
N LEU A 318 -0.14 12.53 -1.40
CA LEU A 318 -1.54 12.09 -1.45
C LEU A 318 -2.44 13.01 -2.29
N ALA A 319 -2.99 12.50 -3.39
CA ALA A 319 -4.02 13.18 -4.19
C ALA A 319 -5.45 12.97 -3.65
N SER A 320 -5.80 11.77 -3.19
CA SER A 320 -7.16 11.47 -2.69
C SER A 320 -7.25 10.24 -1.76
N THR A 321 -8.39 10.10 -1.08
CA THR A 321 -8.86 8.83 -0.51
C THR A 321 -10.09 8.39 -1.30
N ARG A 322 -10.05 7.21 -1.92
CA ARG A 322 -11.21 6.61 -2.58
C ARG A 322 -11.96 5.69 -1.63
N VAL A 323 -13.25 5.52 -1.91
CA VAL A 323 -14.13 4.58 -1.22
C VAL A 323 -14.94 3.82 -2.26
N TYR A 324 -14.88 2.50 -2.18
CA TYR A 324 -15.67 1.57 -2.96
C TYR A 324 -16.83 1.06 -2.12
N ALA A 325 -17.93 0.66 -2.76
CA ALA A 325 -19.10 0.13 -2.07
C ALA A 325 -19.62 -1.13 -2.79
N SER A 326 -19.84 -2.19 -2.04
CA SER A 326 -20.53 -3.40 -2.52
C SER A 326 -21.75 -3.69 -1.65
N THR A 327 -22.79 -4.26 -2.25
CA THR A 327 -23.91 -4.89 -1.52
C THR A 327 -23.63 -6.36 -1.20
N THR A 328 -22.54 -6.96 -1.69
CA THR A 328 -22.04 -8.27 -1.25
C THR A 328 -20.82 -8.10 -0.36
N GLU A 329 -20.47 -9.15 0.38
CA GLU A 329 -19.20 -9.21 1.11
C GLU A 329 -18.01 -9.09 0.15
N ILE A 330 -16.97 -8.37 0.59
CA ILE A 330 -15.72 -8.15 -0.14
C ILE A 330 -14.54 -8.25 0.83
N SER A 331 -13.41 -8.67 0.30
CA SER A 331 -12.10 -8.86 0.93
C SER A 331 -11.13 -7.70 0.62
N ASP A 332 -11.28 -7.12 -0.57
CA ASP A 332 -10.42 -6.10 -1.20
C ASP A 332 -11.25 -5.18 -2.13
N ALA A 333 -10.59 -4.27 -2.86
CA ALA A 333 -11.21 -3.33 -3.82
C ALA A 333 -10.89 -3.62 -5.30
N LEU A 334 -10.27 -4.76 -5.63
CA LEU A 334 -9.91 -5.14 -7.01
C LEU A 334 -11.15 -5.17 -7.91
N GLY A 335 -11.01 -4.68 -9.14
CA GLY A 335 -12.05 -4.62 -10.17
C GLY A 335 -13.34 -3.87 -9.78
N MET A 336 -13.36 -3.17 -8.64
CA MET A 336 -14.52 -2.39 -8.20
C MET A 336 -14.52 -0.98 -8.80
N SER A 337 -15.70 -0.44 -9.08
CA SER A 337 -15.85 0.97 -9.45
C SER A 337 -15.85 1.90 -8.24
N VAL A 338 -15.20 3.05 -8.37
CA VAL A 338 -15.09 4.06 -7.30
C VAL A 338 -16.48 4.64 -6.98
N HIS A 339 -16.95 4.45 -5.75
CA HIS A 339 -18.24 4.99 -5.31
C HIS A 339 -18.15 6.47 -4.92
N THR A 340 -17.10 6.85 -4.20
CA THR A 340 -16.84 8.26 -3.87
C THR A 340 -15.36 8.53 -3.58
N GLU A 341 -14.93 9.78 -3.75
CA GLU A 341 -13.54 10.20 -3.61
C GLU A 341 -13.44 11.49 -2.77
N PHE A 342 -12.45 11.52 -1.87
CA PHE A 342 -12.23 12.61 -0.93
C PHE A 342 -10.82 13.18 -1.08
N ALA A 343 -10.72 14.42 -1.57
CA ALA A 343 -9.46 15.14 -1.63
C ALA A 343 -8.94 15.51 -0.21
N PRO A 344 -7.60 15.57 0.02
CA PRO A 344 -6.97 15.71 1.35
C PRO A 344 -7.51 16.85 2.23
N GLN A 345 -7.93 17.97 1.63
CA GLN A 345 -8.53 19.11 2.34
C GLN A 345 -9.90 18.82 2.99
N ALA A 346 -10.62 17.78 2.57
CA ALA A 346 -11.91 17.40 3.15
C ALA A 346 -11.76 16.88 4.60
N GLY A 347 -10.60 16.30 4.92
CA GLY A 347 -10.35 15.60 6.17
C GLY A 347 -10.67 14.10 6.05
N ASN A 348 -10.83 13.45 7.20
CA ASN A 348 -10.93 12.00 7.34
C ASN A 348 -12.27 11.55 7.95
N VAL A 349 -13.32 12.35 7.71
CA VAL A 349 -14.70 12.16 8.18
C VAL A 349 -15.63 12.67 7.08
N SER A 350 -16.65 11.90 6.72
CA SER A 350 -17.65 12.30 5.73
C SER A 350 -19.00 11.62 5.96
N ILE A 351 -20.02 12.04 5.21
CA ILE A 351 -21.29 11.31 5.06
C ILE A 351 -21.35 10.77 3.64
N ILE A 352 -21.49 9.45 3.51
CA ILE A 352 -21.58 8.72 2.26
C ILE A 352 -23.06 8.40 2.01
N THR A 353 -23.52 8.51 0.77
CA THR A 353 -24.88 8.09 0.36
C THR A 353 -24.81 6.73 -0.32
N LEU A 354 -25.66 5.79 0.08
CA LEU A 354 -25.70 4.39 -0.31
C LEU A 354 -27.16 3.91 -0.48
N GLU A 355 -27.41 2.68 -0.95
CA GLU A 355 -28.77 2.18 -1.10
C GLU A 355 -29.43 1.93 0.27
N ALA A 356 -30.59 2.54 0.51
CA ALA A 356 -31.24 2.51 1.81
C ALA A 356 -31.78 1.12 2.19
N GLY A 357 -31.39 0.63 3.37
CA GLY A 357 -31.97 -0.56 3.99
C GLY A 357 -31.40 -1.91 3.54
N LYS A 358 -30.34 -1.95 2.72
CA LYS A 358 -29.53 -3.15 2.41
C LYS A 358 -28.16 -3.10 3.10
N PRO A 359 -27.52 -4.22 3.46
CA PRO A 359 -26.14 -4.23 3.92
C PRO A 359 -25.19 -3.74 2.81
N HIS A 360 -24.16 -3.02 3.21
CA HIS A 360 -23.07 -2.60 2.33
C HIS A 360 -21.72 -2.87 3.02
N TRP A 361 -20.73 -3.25 2.22
CA TRP A 361 -19.33 -3.29 2.60
C TRP A 361 -18.62 -2.15 1.88
N LEU A 362 -17.71 -1.48 2.58
CA LEU A 362 -16.99 -0.32 2.09
C LEU A 362 -15.49 -0.60 2.16
N ALA A 363 -14.80 -0.49 1.03
CA ALA A 363 -13.35 -0.57 0.98
C ALA A 363 -12.75 0.83 0.86
N PHE A 364 -11.73 1.14 1.67
CA PHE A 364 -11.04 2.42 1.71
C PHE A 364 -9.60 2.30 1.24
N THR A 365 -9.17 3.21 0.38
CA THR A 365 -7.86 3.23 -0.28
C THR A 365 -7.29 4.64 -0.32
N CYS A 366 -6.02 4.76 -0.68
CA CYS A 366 -5.31 6.03 -0.83
C CYS A 366 -4.76 6.10 -2.26
N VAL A 367 -4.73 7.31 -2.83
CA VAL A 367 -4.22 7.57 -4.18
C VAL A 367 -3.24 8.74 -4.12
N ASP A 368 -2.08 8.58 -4.73
CA ASP A 368 -1.01 9.59 -4.83
C ASP A 368 -1.19 10.53 -6.03
N GLU A 369 -0.26 11.48 -6.21
CA GLU A 369 -0.24 12.44 -7.32
C GLU A 369 0.11 11.79 -8.69
N ALA A 370 0.63 10.56 -8.73
CA ALA A 370 0.86 9.76 -9.94
C ALA A 370 -0.35 8.88 -10.32
N GLY A 371 -1.29 8.67 -9.39
CA GLY A 371 -2.50 7.86 -9.58
C GLY A 371 -2.42 6.44 -9.03
N GLN A 372 -1.33 6.04 -8.38
CA GLN A 372 -1.17 4.66 -7.88
C GLN A 372 -2.06 4.38 -6.67
N GLU A 373 -2.53 3.13 -6.54
CA GLU A 373 -3.52 2.73 -5.53
C GLU A 373 -3.37 1.25 -5.12
N ASP A 374 -3.32 0.97 -3.81
CA ASP A 374 -3.33 -0.40 -3.29
C ASP A 374 -4.77 -0.91 -3.09
N LEU A 375 -5.31 -1.48 -4.16
CA LEU A 375 -6.64 -2.12 -4.17
C LEU A 375 -6.67 -3.46 -3.40
N VAL A 376 -5.54 -4.18 -3.34
CA VAL A 376 -5.46 -5.54 -2.76
C VAL A 376 -5.58 -5.50 -1.24
N ASN A 377 -4.90 -4.57 -0.58
CA ASN A 377 -4.91 -4.45 0.88
C ASN A 377 -5.90 -3.39 1.38
N ALA A 378 -6.90 -3.04 0.56
CA ALA A 378 -7.88 -2.01 0.86
C ALA A 378 -8.54 -2.24 2.23
N THR A 379 -8.77 -1.15 2.97
CA THR A 379 -9.33 -1.26 4.32
C THR A 379 -10.84 -1.43 4.25
N VAL A 380 -11.27 -2.70 4.25
CA VAL A 380 -12.69 -3.08 4.20
C VAL A 380 -13.35 -2.98 5.58
N ILE A 381 -14.58 -2.46 5.59
CA ILE A 381 -15.50 -2.48 6.72
C ILE A 381 -16.91 -2.87 6.27
N GLY A 382 -17.63 -3.64 7.09
CA GLY A 382 -19.01 -4.03 6.81
C GLY A 382 -19.50 -5.16 7.73
N PRO A 383 -20.76 -5.60 7.56
CA PRO A 383 -21.80 -4.90 6.83
C PRO A 383 -22.28 -3.65 7.60
N VAL A 384 -22.56 -2.55 6.88
CA VAL A 384 -23.30 -1.38 7.38
C VAL A 384 -24.61 -1.25 6.61
N VAL A 385 -25.75 -1.12 7.31
CA VAL A 385 -27.04 -0.89 6.67
C VAL A 385 -27.36 0.62 6.69
N PRO A 386 -27.53 1.29 5.53
CA PRO A 386 -27.88 2.71 5.45
C PRO A 386 -29.34 2.97 5.86
N THR A 387 -29.60 3.06 7.16
CA THR A 387 -30.93 3.35 7.73
C THR A 387 -30.92 4.61 8.59
N GLY A 388 -31.96 5.42 8.45
CA GLY A 388 -32.37 6.38 9.47
C GLY A 388 -33.38 5.75 10.44
N GLY A 389 -33.80 6.52 11.44
CA GLY A 389 -34.79 6.10 12.42
C GLY A 389 -34.23 5.46 13.69
N VAL A 390 -35.15 5.10 14.59
CA VAL A 390 -34.86 4.62 15.94
C VAL A 390 -34.89 3.09 15.96
N ASP A 391 -33.77 2.48 16.34
CA ASP A 391 -33.69 1.06 16.71
C ASP A 391 -34.71 0.72 17.81
N ASP A 392 -35.58 -0.27 17.54
CA ASP A 392 -36.56 -0.75 18.53
C ASP A 392 -36.02 -1.93 19.36
N GLY A 393 -34.86 -2.49 18.98
CA GLY A 393 -34.18 -3.60 19.61
C GLY A 393 -34.88 -4.95 19.46
N VAL A 394 -35.73 -5.14 18.45
CA VAL A 394 -36.51 -6.36 18.21
C VAL A 394 -36.02 -7.05 16.92
N PRO A 395 -35.20 -8.11 17.01
CA PRO A 395 -34.73 -8.82 15.83
C PRO A 395 -35.88 -9.49 15.06
N PRO A 396 -35.71 -9.75 13.75
CA PRO A 396 -36.67 -10.51 12.96
C PRO A 396 -36.97 -11.89 13.57
N PRO A 397 -38.20 -12.42 13.42
CA PRO A 397 -38.54 -13.73 13.94
C PRO A 397 -37.83 -14.82 13.14
N ARG A 398 -37.53 -15.94 13.81
CA ARG A 398 -36.95 -17.16 13.20
C ARG A 398 -37.59 -17.54 11.86
N LEU A 399 -36.73 -17.84 10.88
CA LEU A 399 -37.14 -18.26 9.55
C LEU A 399 -37.92 -19.59 9.58
N THR A 400 -38.89 -19.72 8.68
CA THR A 400 -39.67 -20.93 8.45
C THR A 400 -39.30 -21.59 7.12
N GLY A 401 -39.87 -22.75 6.80
CA GLY A 401 -39.62 -23.43 5.53
C GLY A 401 -38.21 -24.00 5.34
N VAL A 402 -37.32 -23.82 6.33
CA VAL A 402 -35.88 -24.07 6.22
C VAL A 402 -35.55 -25.50 5.76
N TRP A 403 -34.69 -25.60 4.74
CA TRP A 403 -34.15 -26.84 4.17
C TRP A 403 -32.66 -26.65 3.82
N ALA A 404 -31.90 -27.75 3.78
CA ALA A 404 -30.50 -27.77 3.33
C ALA A 404 -30.19 -29.13 2.70
N GLU A 405 -29.43 -29.14 1.60
CA GLU A 405 -29.00 -30.35 0.88
C GLU A 405 -27.67 -30.14 0.11
N ASP A 406 -27.11 -31.23 -0.38
CA ASP A 406 -25.95 -31.30 -1.27
C ASP A 406 -26.25 -30.66 -2.64
N VAL A 407 -25.30 -29.97 -3.28
CA VAL A 407 -25.54 -29.34 -4.60
C VAL A 407 -25.55 -30.40 -5.71
N PRO A 408 -26.60 -30.53 -6.54
CA PRO A 408 -26.66 -31.63 -7.52
C PRO A 408 -25.77 -31.45 -8.76
N ASN A 409 -24.99 -32.48 -9.07
CA ASN A 409 -24.01 -32.61 -10.16
C ASN A 409 -22.76 -31.74 -10.01
N ASP A 410 -22.27 -31.56 -8.79
CA ASP A 410 -21.04 -30.84 -8.48
C ASP A 410 -19.82 -31.76 -8.28
N ASP A 411 -18.63 -31.17 -8.34
CA ASP A 411 -17.37 -31.81 -7.94
C ASP A 411 -17.16 -31.84 -6.41
N GLY A 412 -18.25 -31.67 -5.66
CA GLY A 412 -18.30 -31.64 -4.21
C GLY A 412 -17.90 -30.29 -3.61
N GLY A 413 -17.83 -30.24 -2.27
CA GLY A 413 -17.49 -29.04 -1.51
C GLY A 413 -18.60 -27.97 -1.44
N ARG A 414 -19.76 -28.18 -2.05
CA ARG A 414 -20.88 -27.21 -1.98
C ARG A 414 -22.11 -27.81 -1.33
N VAL A 415 -22.83 -26.96 -0.61
CA VAL A 415 -24.17 -27.24 -0.09
C VAL A 415 -25.10 -26.09 -0.44
N GLN A 416 -26.39 -26.36 -0.59
CA GLN A 416 -27.41 -25.34 -0.80
C GLN A 416 -28.42 -25.33 0.36
N MET A 417 -28.84 -24.14 0.76
CA MET A 417 -29.78 -23.90 1.85
C MET A 417 -30.87 -22.93 1.40
N GLY A 418 -32.12 -23.14 1.80
CA GLY A 418 -33.19 -22.18 1.57
C GLY A 418 -34.26 -22.15 2.65
N TRP A 419 -35.14 -21.15 2.58
CA TRP A 419 -36.13 -20.80 3.60
C TRP A 419 -37.39 -20.12 3.01
N ASP A 420 -38.40 -19.90 3.84
CA ASP A 420 -39.46 -18.91 3.56
C ASP A 420 -38.95 -17.52 3.95
N ASN A 421 -39.17 -16.50 3.11
CA ASN A 421 -38.80 -15.11 3.38
C ASN A 421 -39.32 -14.60 4.73
N SER A 422 -38.55 -13.70 5.36
CA SER A 422 -38.92 -13.11 6.65
C SER A 422 -40.25 -12.35 6.58
N VAL A 423 -41.04 -12.44 7.65
CA VAL A 423 -42.30 -11.69 7.81
C VAL A 423 -42.10 -10.32 8.48
N ALA A 424 -40.88 -9.98 8.85
CA ALA A 424 -40.51 -8.68 9.42
C ALA A 424 -40.39 -7.62 8.32
N SER A 425 -41.02 -6.45 8.51
CA SER A 425 -41.05 -5.35 7.53
C SER A 425 -39.76 -4.51 7.46
N ASP A 426 -38.86 -4.78 8.40
CA ASP A 426 -37.58 -4.15 8.70
C ASP A 426 -36.40 -5.12 8.58
N CYS A 427 -36.65 -6.34 8.09
CA CYS A 427 -35.61 -7.25 7.60
C CYS A 427 -34.74 -6.52 6.55
N ALA A 428 -33.42 -6.69 6.65
CA ALA A 428 -32.44 -6.09 5.75
C ALA A 428 -31.60 -7.14 5.02
N TYR A 429 -31.23 -8.24 5.69
CA TYR A 429 -30.42 -9.32 5.12
C TYR A 429 -30.55 -10.62 5.92
N VAL A 430 -30.00 -11.72 5.40
CA VAL A 430 -29.95 -13.04 6.08
C VAL A 430 -28.51 -13.54 6.15
N VAL A 431 -28.08 -14.00 7.33
CA VAL A 431 -26.77 -14.64 7.54
C VAL A 431 -26.95 -16.14 7.73
N VAL A 432 -26.17 -16.93 7.00
CA VAL A 432 -26.05 -18.37 7.18
C VAL A 432 -24.85 -18.67 8.07
N TYR A 433 -25.09 -19.47 9.11
CA TYR A 433 -24.10 -19.92 10.07
C TYR A 433 -23.86 -21.42 9.92
N MET A 434 -22.59 -21.84 9.93
CA MET A 434 -22.20 -23.25 9.83
C MET A 434 -21.24 -23.69 10.94
N LYS A 435 -21.16 -25.01 11.14
CA LYS A 435 -20.17 -25.64 12.03
C LYS A 435 -19.95 -27.13 11.70
N PRO A 436 -18.71 -27.64 11.64
CA PRO A 436 -18.47 -29.08 11.45
C PRO A 436 -18.99 -29.93 12.63
N VAL A 437 -19.59 -31.08 12.31
CA VAL A 437 -20.09 -32.06 13.29
C VAL A 437 -18.94 -32.92 13.82
N GLU A 438 -18.43 -32.59 15.00
CA GLU A 438 -17.29 -33.28 15.65
C GLU A 438 -17.51 -34.79 15.94
N ASN A 439 -18.77 -35.27 15.96
CA ASN A 439 -19.10 -36.67 16.26
C ASN A 439 -20.33 -37.15 15.46
N GLU A 440 -20.09 -37.85 14.34
CA GLU A 440 -21.13 -38.53 13.55
C GLU A 440 -22.07 -39.36 14.46
N GLY A 441 -23.38 -39.07 14.40
CA GLY A 441 -24.41 -39.80 15.14
C GLY A 441 -24.35 -39.66 16.68
N GLY A 442 -23.63 -38.67 17.22
CA GLY A 442 -23.30 -38.59 18.65
C GLY A 442 -23.85 -37.41 19.45
N SER A 443 -24.34 -36.33 18.83
CA SER A 443 -24.73 -35.10 19.54
C SER A 443 -26.21 -34.70 19.34
N PHE A 444 -26.71 -33.85 20.23
CA PHE A 444 -28.06 -33.27 20.13
C PHE A 444 -28.02 -32.15 19.09
N GLN A 445 -28.90 -32.23 18.08
CA GLN A 445 -29.11 -31.18 17.08
C GLN A 445 -29.26 -29.81 17.77
N PRO A 446 -28.38 -28.82 17.50
CA PRO A 446 -28.47 -27.51 18.10
C PRO A 446 -29.80 -26.81 17.81
N THR A 447 -30.15 -25.83 18.64
CA THR A 447 -31.36 -24.99 18.46
C THR A 447 -31.00 -23.50 18.38
N ASN A 448 -29.71 -23.19 18.30
CA ASN A 448 -29.09 -21.89 18.22
C ASN A 448 -27.82 -22.01 17.37
N VAL A 449 -27.31 -20.88 16.90
CA VAL A 449 -26.05 -20.78 16.13
C VAL A 449 -24.93 -20.13 16.95
N ASP A 450 -25.10 -20.01 18.27
CA ASP A 450 -24.10 -19.44 19.18
C ASP A 450 -22.77 -20.22 19.11
N GLY A 451 -21.73 -19.61 18.55
CA GLY A 451 -20.41 -20.24 18.37
C GLY A 451 -20.34 -21.20 17.16
N PHE A 452 -21.18 -20.93 16.16
CA PHE A 452 -20.97 -21.27 14.75
C PHE A 452 -20.19 -20.12 14.10
N GLU A 453 -19.67 -20.36 12.90
CA GLU A 453 -19.01 -19.35 12.06
C GLU A 453 -19.96 -18.87 10.96
N GLU A 454 -19.77 -17.65 10.49
CA GLU A 454 -20.52 -17.08 9.37
C GLU A 454 -20.00 -17.71 8.08
N ALA A 455 -20.92 -18.12 7.21
CA ALA A 455 -20.62 -18.95 6.04
C ALA A 455 -21.19 -18.38 4.73
N ALA A 456 -22.24 -17.56 4.81
CA ALA A 456 -22.70 -16.75 3.69
C ALA A 456 -23.59 -15.61 4.21
N ILE A 457 -23.57 -14.46 3.53
CA ILE A 457 -24.48 -13.33 3.80
C ILE A 457 -25.29 -13.05 2.54
N VAL A 458 -26.60 -13.30 2.62
CA VAL A 458 -27.57 -12.98 1.56
C VAL A 458 -28.02 -11.54 1.74
N PRO A 459 -27.73 -10.62 0.79
CA PRO A 459 -27.75 -9.18 1.03
C PRO A 459 -29.14 -8.52 0.92
N ASP A 460 -30.20 -9.30 1.08
CA ASP A 460 -31.59 -8.86 1.03
C ASP A 460 -32.49 -9.85 1.81
N CYS A 461 -33.81 -9.64 1.82
CA CYS A 461 -34.77 -10.59 2.42
C CYS A 461 -35.79 -11.14 1.40
N GLU A 462 -35.55 -10.89 0.11
CA GLU A 462 -36.33 -11.30 -1.06
C GLU A 462 -35.80 -12.64 -1.63
N THR A 463 -34.49 -12.83 -1.58
CA THR A 463 -33.71 -14.01 -1.88
C THR A 463 -33.86 -15.02 -0.73
N ASN A 464 -34.19 -16.26 -1.09
CA ASN A 464 -34.67 -17.27 -0.16
C ASN A 464 -33.88 -18.59 -0.22
N MET A 465 -32.75 -18.57 -0.90
CA MET A 465 -31.83 -19.69 -1.10
C MET A 465 -30.42 -19.13 -1.33
N THR A 466 -29.40 -19.81 -0.82
CA THR A 466 -27.99 -19.56 -1.16
C THR A 466 -27.22 -20.87 -1.27
N ILE A 467 -26.16 -20.85 -2.06
CA ILE A 467 -25.12 -21.88 -2.08
C ILE A 467 -24.04 -21.47 -1.07
N ILE A 468 -23.36 -22.46 -0.48
CA ILE A 468 -22.25 -22.30 0.45
C ILE A 468 -21.16 -23.32 0.07
N ASP A 469 -19.94 -22.83 -0.12
CA ASP A 469 -18.70 -23.54 -0.48
C ASP A 469 -17.63 -23.49 0.63
N SER A 470 -17.80 -22.58 1.59
CA SER A 470 -16.82 -22.21 2.60
C SER A 470 -17.45 -21.98 3.99
N ILE A 471 -16.60 -21.89 5.01
CA ILE A 471 -16.96 -21.52 6.39
C ILE A 471 -15.79 -20.73 6.98
N GLY A 472 -15.97 -19.42 7.16
CA GLY A 472 -14.83 -18.51 7.34
C GLY A 472 -13.87 -18.61 6.15
N GLU A 473 -12.57 -18.78 6.42
CA GLU A 473 -11.52 -18.94 5.40
C GLU A 473 -11.33 -20.41 4.93
N ASP A 474 -12.06 -21.39 5.50
CA ASP A 474 -11.89 -22.83 5.20
C ASP A 474 -12.97 -23.33 4.22
N SER A 475 -12.59 -23.92 3.08
CA SER A 475 -13.52 -24.59 2.16
C SER A 475 -14.19 -25.83 2.78
N LEU A 476 -15.42 -26.17 2.37
CA LEU A 476 -16.14 -27.33 2.91
C LEU A 476 -15.52 -28.67 2.45
N ILE A 477 -15.46 -29.63 3.37
CA ILE A 477 -14.79 -30.92 3.17
C ILE A 477 -15.80 -31.99 2.75
N ASP A 478 -15.55 -32.65 1.63
CA ASP A 478 -16.39 -33.73 1.10
C ASP A 478 -16.57 -34.88 2.10
N GLY A 479 -17.84 -35.23 2.35
CA GLY A 479 -18.22 -36.26 3.31
C GLY A 479 -18.13 -35.85 4.79
N GLN A 480 -17.66 -34.64 5.12
CA GLN A 480 -17.79 -34.09 6.48
C GLN A 480 -19.19 -33.52 6.67
N THR A 481 -19.86 -33.93 7.75
CA THR A 481 -21.19 -33.40 8.08
C THR A 481 -21.06 -32.04 8.79
N TYR A 482 -21.93 -31.09 8.46
CA TYR A 482 -22.01 -29.77 9.06
C TYR A 482 -23.41 -29.53 9.67
N TRP A 483 -23.44 -28.81 10.79
CA TRP A 483 -24.64 -28.12 11.26
C TRP A 483 -24.76 -26.80 10.51
N ILE A 484 -25.95 -26.47 10.01
CA ILE A 484 -26.23 -25.25 9.24
C ILE A 484 -27.53 -24.58 9.71
N GLY A 485 -27.57 -23.25 9.81
CA GLY A 485 -28.76 -22.50 10.20
C GLY A 485 -28.72 -21.05 9.72
N ALA A 486 -29.88 -20.44 9.48
CA ALA A 486 -29.99 -19.08 8.92
C ALA A 486 -30.74 -18.15 9.87
N VAL A 487 -30.25 -16.91 9.99
CA VAL A 487 -30.79 -15.84 10.86
C VAL A 487 -31.05 -14.61 10.02
N ALA A 488 -32.27 -14.09 10.06
CA ALA A 488 -32.59 -12.80 9.45
C ALA A 488 -32.22 -11.65 10.39
N TYR A 489 -31.62 -10.60 9.83
CA TYR A 489 -31.19 -9.38 10.53
C TYR A 489 -32.05 -8.20 10.09
N ASP A 490 -32.32 -7.28 11.02
CA ASP A 490 -33.00 -6.02 10.72
C ASP A 490 -32.04 -4.92 10.23
N LYS A 491 -32.60 -3.76 9.90
CA LYS A 491 -31.85 -2.57 9.46
C LYS A 491 -30.89 -1.97 10.51
N TRP A 492 -30.99 -2.37 11.78
CA TRP A 492 -30.08 -1.96 12.86
C TRP A 492 -29.13 -3.07 13.30
N LEU A 493 -29.01 -4.13 12.49
CA LEU A 493 -28.14 -5.30 12.71
C LEU A 493 -28.58 -6.17 13.92
N ASN A 494 -29.85 -6.14 14.31
CA ASN A 494 -30.39 -7.07 15.31
C ASN A 494 -30.79 -8.41 14.64
N GLY A 495 -30.28 -9.53 15.16
CA GLY A 495 -30.69 -10.89 14.79
C GLY A 495 -30.85 -11.80 16.01
N ASP A 496 -31.70 -12.84 15.93
CA ASP A 496 -31.88 -13.83 17.00
C ASP A 496 -31.09 -15.12 16.71
N THR A 497 -29.86 -15.20 17.21
CA THR A 497 -29.01 -16.41 17.11
C THR A 497 -29.48 -17.54 18.03
N GLY A 498 -30.43 -17.29 18.95
CA GLY A 498 -30.81 -18.15 20.05
C GLY A 498 -31.99 -19.10 19.82
N ASP A 499 -32.86 -18.82 18.84
CA ASP A 499 -33.97 -19.69 18.40
C ASP A 499 -33.91 -19.91 16.87
N VAL A 500 -33.00 -20.79 16.43
CA VAL A 500 -32.72 -21.04 15.00
C VAL A 500 -33.12 -22.44 14.59
N THR A 501 -33.66 -22.59 13.37
CA THR A 501 -33.87 -23.89 12.74
C THR A 501 -32.55 -24.41 12.17
N VAL A 502 -31.76 -25.09 13.00
CA VAL A 502 -30.49 -25.74 12.57
C VAL A 502 -30.79 -27.08 11.91
N LEU A 503 -30.11 -27.40 10.80
CA LEU A 503 -30.19 -28.64 10.04
C LEU A 503 -28.82 -29.33 9.94
N GLU A 504 -28.81 -30.57 9.46
CA GLU A 504 -27.63 -31.40 9.20
C GLU A 504 -27.45 -31.50 7.67
N VAL A 505 -26.26 -31.19 7.16
CA VAL A 505 -25.95 -31.24 5.72
C VAL A 505 -24.55 -31.85 5.50
N THR A 506 -24.27 -32.40 4.32
CA THR A 506 -22.96 -32.96 3.97
C THR A 506 -22.74 -32.79 2.47
N PRO A 507 -21.66 -32.12 2.03
CA PRO A 507 -21.30 -32.03 0.61
C PRO A 507 -20.73 -33.38 0.13
N TYR A 508 -21.00 -33.75 -1.11
CA TYR A 508 -20.45 -34.93 -1.76
C TYR A 508 -20.12 -34.70 -3.23
N ILE A 509 -18.94 -35.13 -3.66
CA ILE A 509 -18.62 -35.30 -5.09
C ILE A 509 -19.67 -36.20 -5.74
N ASN A 510 -20.47 -35.63 -6.64
CA ASN A 510 -21.60 -36.31 -7.26
C ASN A 510 -21.69 -36.11 -8.79
N SER A 511 -20.72 -35.41 -9.39
CA SER A 511 -20.55 -35.28 -10.85
C SER A 511 -20.29 -36.63 -11.55
N ASP A 512 -20.94 -36.87 -12.69
CA ASP A 512 -20.77 -38.08 -13.51
C ASP A 512 -19.47 -38.06 -14.37
N GLY A 513 -18.75 -36.93 -14.39
CA GLY A 513 -17.55 -36.69 -15.22
C GLY A 513 -16.22 -36.73 -14.46
N GLY A 514 -16.24 -36.36 -13.17
CA GLY A 514 -15.05 -35.97 -12.41
C GLY A 514 -14.61 -34.54 -12.73
N ALA A 515 -13.75 -34.00 -11.84
CA ALA A 515 -13.18 -32.65 -11.88
C ALA A 515 -12.96 -32.10 -13.30
N THR A 516 -13.69 -31.04 -13.64
CA THR A 516 -13.51 -30.29 -14.89
C THR A 516 -12.77 -28.98 -14.61
N GLU A 517 -11.62 -28.77 -15.24
CA GLU A 517 -10.94 -27.47 -15.16
C GLU A 517 -11.85 -26.36 -15.76
N PRO A 518 -11.90 -25.15 -15.16
CA PRO A 518 -12.56 -23.99 -15.76
C PRO A 518 -12.03 -23.68 -17.17
N ASP A 519 -12.90 -23.17 -18.05
CA ASP A 519 -12.51 -22.73 -19.38
C ASP A 519 -11.48 -21.58 -19.31
N ARG A 520 -10.52 -21.58 -20.25
CA ARG A 520 -9.51 -20.53 -20.37
C ARG A 520 -10.17 -19.20 -20.76
N ILE A 521 -9.63 -18.09 -20.26
CA ILE A 521 -9.99 -16.75 -20.73
C ILE A 521 -9.75 -16.63 -22.24
N SER A 522 -10.82 -16.50 -23.02
CA SER A 522 -10.78 -16.42 -24.48
C SER A 522 -10.49 -15.01 -25.00
N GLU A 523 -10.88 -14.00 -24.23
CA GLU A 523 -10.77 -12.58 -24.58
C GLU A 523 -10.02 -11.88 -23.43
N LEU A 524 -8.81 -11.40 -23.74
CA LEU A 524 -7.92 -10.70 -22.84
C LEU A 524 -7.26 -9.56 -23.63
N SER A 525 -7.41 -8.34 -23.13
CA SER A 525 -6.76 -7.13 -23.63
C SER A 525 -5.80 -6.60 -22.57
N ALA A 526 -4.73 -5.94 -22.99
CA ALA A 526 -3.77 -5.26 -22.12
C ALA A 526 -3.27 -4.00 -22.84
N TRP A 527 -3.12 -2.90 -22.10
CA TRP A 527 -2.71 -1.61 -22.65
C TRP A 527 -2.02 -0.72 -21.63
N ASP A 528 -1.43 0.36 -22.12
CA ASP A 528 -0.67 1.34 -21.34
C ASP A 528 -1.60 2.28 -20.55
N HIS A 529 -1.29 2.53 -19.27
CA HIS A 529 -2.17 3.31 -18.39
C HIS A 529 -2.17 4.80 -18.78
N PRO A 530 -3.32 5.49 -18.81
CA PRO A 530 -3.37 6.92 -19.16
C PRO A 530 -2.62 7.84 -18.20
N ASP A 531 -1.99 8.87 -18.75
CA ASP A 531 -1.43 10.04 -18.04
C ASP A 531 -0.34 9.73 -16.96
N ASP A 532 0.29 8.54 -16.99
CA ASP A 532 1.35 8.10 -16.05
C ASP A 532 2.79 8.28 -16.59
N ASP A 533 3.78 7.81 -15.81
CA ASP A 533 5.20 7.74 -16.17
C ASP A 533 5.64 6.37 -16.73
N GLY A 534 4.69 5.55 -17.20
CA GLY A 534 4.89 4.19 -17.69
C GLY A 534 5.18 3.17 -16.59
N THR A 535 4.64 3.39 -15.39
CA THR A 535 4.73 2.48 -14.23
C THR A 535 3.47 1.64 -14.02
N ALA A 536 2.44 1.82 -14.84
CA ALA A 536 1.22 1.02 -14.82
C ALA A 536 0.80 0.49 -16.22
N ILE A 537 0.00 -0.57 -16.22
CA ILE A 537 -0.74 -1.08 -17.38
C ILE A 537 -2.18 -1.38 -16.95
N ASP A 538 -3.13 -1.27 -17.86
CA ASP A 538 -4.50 -1.73 -17.66
C ASP A 538 -4.72 -3.05 -18.42
N ILE A 539 -5.57 -3.91 -17.86
CA ILE A 539 -5.99 -5.15 -18.49
C ILE A 539 -7.50 -5.30 -18.44
N ALA A 540 -8.08 -5.96 -19.44
CA ALA A 540 -9.51 -6.29 -19.46
C ALA A 540 -9.79 -7.70 -19.95
N TRP A 541 -10.75 -8.40 -19.32
CA TRP A 541 -11.18 -9.73 -19.75
C TRP A 541 -12.66 -10.02 -19.47
N ALA A 542 -13.23 -10.97 -20.21
CA ALA A 542 -14.59 -11.43 -19.97
C ALA A 542 -14.68 -12.25 -18.66
N PRO A 543 -15.68 -12.02 -17.79
CA PRO A 543 -15.92 -12.85 -16.62
C PRO A 543 -16.14 -14.33 -17.01
N SER A 544 -15.62 -15.25 -16.21
CA SER A 544 -15.93 -16.67 -16.35
C SER A 544 -17.37 -16.96 -15.90
N GLU A 545 -18.06 -17.88 -16.58
CA GLU A 545 -19.43 -18.32 -16.24
C GLU A 545 -19.46 -19.63 -15.41
N VAL A 546 -18.32 -20.06 -14.87
CA VAL A 546 -18.16 -21.31 -14.10
C VAL A 546 -18.84 -21.21 -12.72
N ASN A 547 -19.71 -22.18 -12.37
CA ASN A 547 -20.55 -22.09 -11.16
C ASN A 547 -19.79 -22.40 -9.84
N ASP A 548 -18.58 -22.93 -9.95
CA ASP A 548 -17.63 -23.32 -8.89
C ASP A 548 -16.39 -22.42 -8.88
N PHE A 549 -16.47 -21.23 -9.49
CA PHE A 549 -15.41 -20.22 -9.41
C PHE A 549 -14.95 -19.97 -7.97
N ASP A 550 -13.64 -19.80 -7.80
CA ASP A 550 -12.99 -19.41 -6.54
C ASP A 550 -12.21 -18.10 -6.73
N TYR A 551 -11.25 -18.09 -7.67
CA TYR A 551 -10.49 -16.88 -7.99
C TYR A 551 -9.85 -16.90 -9.39
N TYR A 552 -9.54 -15.70 -9.89
CA TYR A 552 -8.56 -15.49 -10.94
C TYR A 552 -7.16 -15.35 -10.35
N VAL A 553 -6.14 -15.74 -11.12
CA VAL A 553 -4.76 -15.30 -10.90
C VAL A 553 -4.27 -14.58 -12.15
N ILE A 554 -3.87 -13.32 -11.97
CA ILE A 554 -3.38 -12.41 -13.01
C ILE A 554 -1.86 -12.41 -12.97
N TRP A 555 -1.22 -12.67 -14.10
CA TRP A 555 0.22 -12.84 -14.26
C TRP A 555 0.77 -11.80 -15.23
N VAL A 556 1.88 -11.14 -14.87
CA VAL A 556 2.58 -10.17 -15.73
C VAL A 556 4.09 -10.45 -15.71
N SER A 557 4.73 -10.49 -16.88
CA SER A 557 6.17 -10.80 -16.99
C SER A 557 6.80 -10.32 -18.29
N GLU A 558 8.11 -9.98 -18.27
CA GLU A 558 8.91 -9.81 -19.50
C GLU A 558 9.10 -11.13 -20.29
N HIS A 559 8.79 -12.29 -19.68
CA HIS A 559 8.89 -13.62 -20.28
C HIS A 559 7.50 -14.15 -20.67
N PRO A 560 7.38 -14.95 -21.75
CA PRO A 560 6.09 -15.53 -22.16
C PRO A 560 5.37 -16.33 -21.07
N LEU A 561 4.04 -16.19 -21.04
CA LEU A 561 3.14 -16.79 -20.05
C LEU A 561 2.20 -17.85 -20.64
N ASP A 562 2.52 -18.43 -21.81
CA ASP A 562 1.68 -19.42 -22.49
C ASP A 562 1.68 -20.81 -21.82
N ASP A 563 2.69 -21.10 -20.99
CA ASP A 563 2.78 -22.30 -20.13
C ASP A 563 3.38 -21.96 -18.76
N LEU A 564 2.55 -22.03 -17.72
CA LEU A 564 2.90 -21.80 -16.31
C LEU A 564 3.14 -23.10 -15.53
N THR A 565 3.05 -24.27 -16.16
CA THR A 565 2.99 -25.58 -15.48
C THR A 565 4.16 -25.82 -14.53
N ASP A 566 5.39 -25.51 -14.94
CA ASP A 566 6.60 -25.66 -14.12
C ASP A 566 6.76 -24.52 -13.09
N PHE A 567 6.29 -23.30 -13.40
CA PHE A 567 6.41 -22.13 -12.52
C PHE A 567 5.42 -22.17 -11.36
N TRP A 568 4.18 -22.60 -11.61
CA TRP A 568 3.12 -22.80 -10.61
C TRP A 568 3.58 -23.71 -9.45
N GLN A 569 4.39 -24.74 -9.72
CA GLN A 569 4.93 -25.64 -8.70
C GLN A 569 5.91 -24.95 -7.72
N ILE A 570 6.38 -23.75 -8.05
CA ILE A 570 7.33 -22.95 -7.27
C ILE A 570 6.61 -21.75 -6.63
N ALA A 571 5.84 -21.02 -7.43
CA ALA A 571 5.25 -19.75 -7.04
C ALA A 571 3.84 -19.88 -6.45
N SER A 572 3.02 -20.82 -6.96
CA SER A 572 1.59 -20.91 -6.65
C SER A 572 0.93 -19.52 -6.76
N THR A 573 0.28 -19.04 -5.70
CA THR A 573 -0.34 -17.71 -5.58
C THR A 573 0.45 -16.76 -4.68
N GLU A 574 1.71 -17.06 -4.31
CA GLU A 574 2.51 -16.24 -3.39
C GLU A 574 3.03 -14.96 -4.09
N PRO A 575 2.52 -13.75 -3.79
CA PRO A 575 2.83 -12.54 -4.56
C PRO A 575 4.32 -12.19 -4.55
N GLY A 576 5.02 -12.47 -3.45
CA GLY A 576 6.48 -12.29 -3.33
C GLY A 576 7.33 -13.23 -4.19
N ILE A 577 6.71 -14.17 -4.92
CA ILE A 577 7.37 -15.07 -5.89
C ILE A 577 6.76 -14.93 -7.28
N CYS A 578 5.42 -14.94 -7.39
CA CYS A 578 4.74 -14.88 -8.69
C CYS A 578 4.61 -13.45 -9.26
N GLY A 579 4.70 -12.40 -8.43
CA GLY A 579 4.33 -11.04 -8.84
C GLY A 579 2.87 -10.94 -9.31
N CYS A 580 2.04 -11.91 -8.95
CA CYS A 580 0.69 -12.12 -9.45
C CYS A 580 -0.34 -11.55 -8.48
N ILE A 581 -1.47 -11.10 -9.05
CA ILE A 581 -2.65 -10.67 -8.28
C ILE A 581 -3.67 -11.80 -8.26
N VAL A 582 -4.27 -12.05 -7.10
CA VAL A 582 -5.38 -12.99 -6.93
C VAL A 582 -6.66 -12.18 -6.75
N MET A 583 -7.73 -12.53 -7.47
CA MET A 583 -9.01 -11.81 -7.39
C MET A 583 -10.18 -12.78 -7.32
N ASP A 584 -10.96 -12.71 -6.24
CA ASP A 584 -12.07 -13.59 -5.87
C ASP A 584 -13.46 -13.12 -6.40
N LYS A 585 -13.48 -12.17 -7.35
CA LYS A 585 -14.72 -11.51 -7.80
C LYS A 585 -15.12 -11.94 -9.21
N GLN A 586 -16.24 -12.65 -9.30
CA GLN A 586 -16.86 -13.12 -10.54
C GLN A 586 -18.15 -12.33 -10.82
N TRP A 587 -18.03 -11.11 -11.32
CA TRP A 587 -19.21 -10.34 -11.74
C TRP A 587 -19.77 -10.90 -13.06
N ILE A 588 -20.85 -11.69 -12.99
CA ILE A 588 -21.53 -12.26 -14.16
C ILE A 588 -22.57 -11.27 -14.75
N ASP A 589 -22.73 -10.08 -14.17
CA ASP A 589 -23.63 -9.06 -14.71
C ASP A 589 -23.03 -8.41 -15.97
N THR A 590 -23.82 -8.38 -17.05
CA THR A 590 -23.48 -7.69 -18.30
C THR A 590 -23.25 -6.19 -18.15
N GLU A 591 -23.74 -5.54 -17.08
CA GLU A 591 -23.41 -4.14 -16.77
C GLU A 591 -22.02 -3.96 -16.13
N GLN A 592 -21.36 -5.04 -15.71
CA GLN A 592 -20.04 -5.05 -15.03
C GLN A 592 -18.98 -5.84 -15.84
N SER A 593 -19.22 -6.04 -17.15
CA SER A 593 -18.31 -6.76 -18.06
C SER A 593 -17.86 -5.82 -19.18
N PRO A 594 -16.57 -5.83 -19.60
CA PRO A 594 -15.48 -6.69 -19.10
C PRO A 594 -15.02 -6.33 -17.68
N LEU A 595 -14.28 -7.24 -17.05
CA LEU A 595 -13.56 -6.97 -15.81
C LEU A 595 -12.28 -6.20 -16.17
N GLU A 596 -12.05 -5.06 -15.50
CA GLU A 596 -10.88 -4.22 -15.72
C GLU A 596 -10.00 -4.15 -14.46
N LEU A 597 -8.68 -4.10 -14.65
CA LEU A 597 -7.73 -4.00 -13.56
C LEU A 597 -6.45 -3.29 -14.00
N THR A 598 -6.06 -2.25 -13.26
CA THR A 598 -4.74 -1.61 -13.37
C THR A 598 -3.70 -2.42 -12.58
N LEU A 599 -2.53 -2.63 -13.19
CA LEU A 599 -1.41 -3.42 -12.67
C LEU A 599 -0.15 -2.55 -12.67
N ASN A 600 0.64 -2.63 -11.60
CA ASN A 600 1.88 -1.87 -11.39
C ASN A 600 3.10 -2.76 -11.09
N THR A 601 2.93 -4.08 -11.12
CA THR A 601 3.95 -5.07 -10.74
C THR A 601 4.09 -6.12 -11.83
N ALA A 602 5.32 -6.49 -12.18
CA ALA A 602 5.63 -7.56 -13.13
C ALA A 602 6.88 -8.36 -12.73
N LEU A 603 7.04 -9.54 -13.33
CA LEU A 603 8.21 -10.39 -13.19
C LEU A 603 9.32 -10.01 -14.18
N TYR A 604 10.48 -9.60 -13.64
CA TYR A 604 11.66 -9.19 -14.42
C TYR A 604 12.93 -10.00 -14.10
N GLY A 605 13.83 -10.08 -15.08
CA GLY A 605 15.16 -10.65 -14.97
C GLY A 605 15.23 -12.18 -15.06
N GLY A 606 16.45 -12.69 -14.88
CA GLY A 606 16.75 -14.13 -14.94
C GLY A 606 16.91 -14.67 -16.38
N ASP A 607 16.87 -15.99 -16.50
CA ASP A 607 16.86 -16.72 -17.79
C ASP A 607 15.42 -17.23 -18.12
N GLY A 608 14.38 -16.68 -17.44
CA GLY A 608 12.98 -17.10 -17.50
C GLY A 608 12.26 -17.09 -16.15
N LEU A 609 10.93 -17.29 -16.15
CA LEU A 609 9.99 -17.18 -15.00
C LEU A 609 10.51 -17.75 -13.68
N ALA A 610 11.09 -18.96 -13.67
CA ALA A 610 11.59 -19.59 -12.44
C ALA A 610 12.83 -18.91 -11.81
N SER A 611 13.31 -17.81 -12.41
CA SER A 611 14.47 -17.03 -11.98
C SER A 611 14.28 -15.50 -12.08
N SER A 612 13.11 -15.03 -12.52
CA SER A 612 12.70 -13.64 -12.42
C SER A 612 12.31 -13.29 -10.98
N LEU A 613 12.21 -12.00 -10.70
CA LEU A 613 11.73 -11.46 -9.42
C LEU A 613 10.60 -10.45 -9.68
N PRO A 614 9.60 -10.35 -8.78
CA PRO A 614 8.63 -9.26 -8.83
C PRO A 614 9.31 -7.91 -8.65
N GLY A 615 8.89 -6.91 -9.42
CA GLY A 615 9.27 -5.51 -9.29
C GLY A 615 8.21 -4.60 -9.89
N GLN A 616 8.31 -3.30 -9.61
CA GLN A 616 7.47 -2.28 -10.22
C GLN A 616 7.62 -2.34 -11.75
N ILE A 617 6.52 -2.09 -12.46
CA ILE A 617 6.52 -2.00 -13.92
C ILE A 617 7.43 -0.84 -14.35
N MET A 618 8.17 -1.07 -15.44
CA MET A 618 9.15 -0.12 -16.00
C MET A 618 8.75 0.24 -17.44
N PRO A 619 8.88 1.53 -17.83
CA PRO A 619 8.58 1.98 -19.18
C PRO A 619 9.50 1.33 -20.23
N ASP A 620 9.03 1.30 -21.48
CA ASP A 620 9.72 0.76 -22.67
C ASP A 620 10.06 -0.75 -22.62
N VAL A 621 9.49 -1.53 -21.69
CA VAL A 621 9.68 -3.00 -21.62
C VAL A 621 8.40 -3.73 -22.03
N GLU A 622 8.45 -4.51 -23.11
CA GLU A 622 7.33 -5.39 -23.53
C GLU A 622 7.03 -6.44 -22.45
N LEU A 623 5.77 -6.50 -22.02
CA LEU A 623 5.24 -7.41 -21.02
C LEU A 623 4.19 -8.34 -21.64
N TYR A 624 4.22 -9.59 -21.20
CA TYR A 624 3.18 -10.59 -21.42
C TYR A 624 2.23 -10.56 -20.23
N VAL A 625 0.92 -10.63 -20.51
CA VAL A 625 -0.14 -10.75 -19.50
C VAL A 625 -0.91 -12.04 -19.73
N ALA A 626 -1.21 -12.80 -18.68
CA ALA A 626 -2.10 -13.96 -18.72
C ALA A 626 -3.02 -13.99 -17.49
N VAL A 627 -4.22 -14.55 -17.65
CA VAL A 627 -5.18 -14.76 -16.55
C VAL A 627 -5.58 -16.22 -16.49
N THR A 628 -5.43 -16.85 -15.31
CA THR A 628 -5.88 -18.23 -15.05
C THR A 628 -7.08 -18.24 -14.12
N VAL A 629 -8.07 -19.08 -14.42
CA VAL A 629 -9.30 -19.25 -13.64
C VAL A 629 -9.19 -20.52 -12.80
N HIS A 630 -9.47 -20.42 -11.50
CA HIS A 630 -9.46 -21.53 -10.56
C HIS A 630 -10.86 -21.78 -10.01
N ASP A 631 -11.19 -23.04 -9.79
CA ASP A 631 -12.39 -23.43 -9.06
C ASP A 631 -12.10 -23.71 -7.57
N ILE A 632 -13.15 -23.91 -6.76
CA ILE A 632 -13.07 -24.20 -5.31
C ILE A 632 -12.36 -25.52 -4.95
N LYS A 633 -11.89 -26.28 -5.96
CA LYS A 633 -11.08 -27.49 -5.81
C LYS A 633 -9.63 -27.28 -6.27
N GLY A 634 -9.30 -26.10 -6.78
CA GLY A 634 -7.99 -25.76 -7.35
C GLY A 634 -7.73 -26.41 -8.71
N ASN A 635 -8.77 -26.78 -9.47
CA ASN A 635 -8.62 -27.19 -10.85
C ASN A 635 -8.41 -25.94 -11.73
N VAL A 636 -7.43 -26.01 -12.63
CA VAL A 636 -7.00 -24.87 -13.45
C VAL A 636 -6.27 -25.34 -14.70
N HIS A 637 -6.47 -24.63 -15.80
CA HIS A 637 -5.58 -24.73 -16.95
C HIS A 637 -4.35 -23.83 -16.79
N LEU A 638 -3.16 -24.42 -16.90
CA LEU A 638 -1.87 -23.72 -16.80
C LEU A 638 -1.08 -23.70 -18.12
N ASP A 639 -1.58 -24.36 -19.17
CA ASP A 639 -0.91 -24.51 -20.46
C ASP A 639 -1.78 -24.03 -21.63
N ASN A 640 -1.14 -23.62 -22.72
CA ASN A 640 -1.80 -23.01 -23.90
C ASN A 640 -2.71 -21.83 -23.48
N LEU A 641 -2.21 -20.99 -22.58
CA LEU A 641 -2.95 -19.82 -22.10
C LEU A 641 -3.10 -18.77 -23.20
N ASN A 642 -4.18 -17.99 -23.13
CA ASN A 642 -4.28 -16.77 -23.91
C ASN A 642 -3.40 -15.71 -23.25
N THR A 643 -2.58 -15.03 -24.05
CA THR A 643 -1.62 -14.03 -23.57
C THR A 643 -1.81 -12.74 -24.34
N ALA A 644 -2.09 -11.63 -23.65
CA ALA A 644 -1.97 -10.29 -24.21
C ALA A 644 -0.52 -9.80 -24.11
N MET A 645 -0.16 -8.81 -24.92
CA MET A 645 1.14 -8.14 -24.90
C MET A 645 0.92 -6.63 -24.79
N VAL A 646 1.74 -5.96 -24.00
CA VAL A 646 1.65 -4.51 -23.74
C VAL A 646 3.06 -3.95 -23.55
N THR A 647 3.29 -2.69 -23.92
CA THR A 647 4.49 -1.94 -23.54
C THR A 647 4.03 -0.72 -22.72
N PRO A 648 4.43 -0.58 -21.46
CA PRO A 648 4.19 0.63 -20.67
C PRO A 648 5.03 1.81 -21.22
N ILE A 649 4.48 3.03 -21.22
CA ILE A 649 5.06 4.22 -21.87
C ILE A 649 4.94 5.43 -20.93
N ASP A 650 6.02 6.19 -20.78
CA ASP A 650 6.01 7.49 -20.09
C ASP A 650 5.21 8.52 -20.91
N ASN A 651 3.92 8.64 -20.60
CA ASN A 651 2.98 9.56 -21.24
C ASN A 651 3.27 11.04 -20.95
N ILE A 652 4.12 11.34 -19.97
CA ILE A 652 4.56 12.71 -19.67
C ILE A 652 5.71 13.13 -20.61
N ALA A 653 6.52 12.16 -21.07
CA ALA A 653 7.66 12.38 -21.95
C ALA A 653 7.45 11.97 -23.43
N ASP A 654 6.40 11.20 -23.76
CA ASP A 654 6.24 10.70 -25.12
C ASP A 654 5.99 11.79 -26.18
N THR A 655 6.58 11.55 -27.35
CA THR A 655 6.45 12.36 -28.57
C THR A 655 6.29 11.51 -29.84
N THR A 656 5.90 10.24 -29.69
CA THR A 656 5.97 9.18 -30.69
C THR A 656 4.57 8.78 -31.16
N PRO A 657 4.02 9.43 -32.19
CA PRO A 657 2.65 9.16 -32.63
C PRO A 657 2.45 7.71 -33.12
N PRO A 658 1.33 7.07 -32.75
CA PRO A 658 0.89 5.77 -33.23
C PRO A 658 0.95 5.60 -34.75
N ASP A 659 1.19 4.37 -35.19
CA ASP A 659 1.50 4.13 -36.59
C ASP A 659 0.26 4.29 -37.49
N ARG A 660 0.48 4.66 -38.77
CA ARG A 660 -0.65 4.92 -39.69
C ARG A 660 -1.35 3.61 -40.07
N LEU A 661 -2.61 3.45 -39.67
CA LEU A 661 -3.47 2.32 -40.05
C LEU A 661 -3.46 2.07 -41.57
N THR A 662 -3.18 0.82 -41.98
CA THR A 662 -3.01 0.44 -43.39
C THR A 662 -4.26 -0.15 -44.04
N ASP A 663 -5.06 -0.87 -43.26
CA ASP A 663 -6.16 -1.70 -43.77
C ASP A 663 -7.52 -1.07 -43.45
N ILE A 664 -7.77 0.08 -44.07
CA ILE A 664 -9.04 0.82 -43.97
C ILE A 664 -9.98 0.38 -45.11
N ASN A 665 -11.09 -0.25 -44.75
CA ASN A 665 -12.12 -0.76 -45.66
C ASN A 665 -13.38 0.10 -45.57
N LEU A 666 -13.53 1.07 -46.48
CA LEU A 666 -14.81 1.78 -46.69
C LEU A 666 -15.58 1.07 -47.79
N TYR A 667 -16.84 0.71 -47.52
CA TYR A 667 -17.72 0.08 -48.48
C TYR A 667 -19.15 0.59 -48.39
N ASP A 668 -19.90 0.23 -49.42
CA ASP A 668 -21.30 0.58 -49.60
C ASP A 668 -22.21 -0.19 -48.61
N ARG A 669 -23.24 0.46 -48.06
CA ARG A 669 -24.18 -0.19 -47.14
C ARG A 669 -25.17 -1.03 -47.97
N PRO A 670 -25.24 -2.35 -47.78
CA PRO A 670 -26.09 -3.19 -48.64
C PRO A 670 -27.58 -2.87 -48.47
N ALA A 671 -28.31 -2.82 -49.59
CA ALA A 671 -29.76 -2.66 -49.63
C ALA A 671 -30.30 -1.36 -48.99
N ASP A 672 -29.62 -0.23 -49.24
CA ASP A 672 -30.13 1.10 -48.91
C ASP A 672 -30.41 1.99 -50.14
N ASP A 673 -30.71 3.27 -49.89
CA ASP A 673 -30.96 4.30 -50.91
C ASP A 673 -29.69 5.04 -51.34
N GLY A 674 -28.50 4.61 -50.87
CA GLY A 674 -27.21 5.21 -51.12
C GLY A 674 -26.88 6.44 -50.25
N THR A 675 -27.58 6.65 -49.13
CA THR A 675 -27.32 7.76 -48.18
C THR A 675 -26.39 7.41 -47.01
N ALA A 676 -25.88 6.18 -46.94
CA ALA A 676 -24.91 5.80 -45.93
C ALA A 676 -23.78 4.92 -46.47
N MET A 677 -22.71 4.77 -45.68
CA MET A 677 -21.59 3.88 -45.96
C MET A 677 -21.15 3.17 -44.68
N LEU A 678 -20.48 2.02 -44.83
CA LEU A 678 -19.91 1.26 -43.72
C LEU A 678 -18.38 1.34 -43.76
N LEU A 679 -17.79 1.66 -42.61
CA LEU A 679 -16.35 1.72 -42.39
C LEU A 679 -15.92 0.61 -41.44
N GLU A 680 -14.93 -0.17 -41.88
CA GLU A 680 -14.26 -1.20 -41.10
C GLU A 680 -12.75 -0.96 -41.19
N PHE A 681 -12.02 -1.13 -40.09
CA PHE A 681 -10.57 -1.05 -40.06
C PHE A 681 -10.01 -1.97 -38.97
N ALA A 682 -8.76 -2.40 -39.10
CA ALA A 682 -8.06 -3.03 -37.98
C ALA A 682 -7.65 -1.96 -36.96
N LEU A 683 -7.97 -2.19 -35.68
CA LEU A 683 -7.48 -1.36 -34.56
C LEU A 683 -5.94 -1.34 -34.55
N SER A 684 -5.33 -0.28 -34.01
CA SER A 684 -3.88 -0.22 -33.86
C SER A 684 -3.39 -1.32 -32.91
N GLN A 685 -2.09 -1.59 -32.96
CA GLN A 685 -1.39 -2.54 -32.08
C GLN A 685 -0.43 -1.85 -31.11
N ASP A 686 -0.39 -0.51 -31.16
CA ASP A 686 0.32 0.32 -30.19
C ASP A 686 -0.46 0.31 -28.86
N SER A 687 0.23 0.34 -27.72
CA SER A 687 -0.37 0.14 -26.39
C SER A 687 -1.10 1.37 -25.85
N ASP A 688 -0.58 2.55 -26.15
CA ASP A 688 -0.92 3.90 -25.66
C ASP A 688 -2.10 4.59 -26.38
N ILE A 689 -2.86 3.85 -27.21
CA ILE A 689 -4.00 4.41 -27.95
C ILE A 689 -5.09 4.93 -26.99
N ALA A 690 -5.32 6.25 -27.04
CA ALA A 690 -6.43 6.88 -26.34
C ALA A 690 -7.73 6.83 -27.16
N TYR A 691 -7.67 7.16 -28.46
CA TYR A 691 -8.87 7.21 -29.31
C TYR A 691 -8.54 7.24 -30.82
N TYR A 692 -9.56 7.00 -31.65
CA TYR A 692 -9.49 7.15 -33.11
C TYR A 692 -10.31 8.34 -33.61
N GLU A 693 -9.68 9.25 -34.35
CA GLU A 693 -10.37 10.30 -35.10
C GLU A 693 -10.73 9.81 -36.52
N VAL A 694 -12.02 9.73 -36.84
CA VAL A 694 -12.49 9.36 -38.19
C VAL A 694 -12.78 10.61 -39.01
N TYR A 695 -12.19 10.70 -40.21
CA TYR A 695 -12.38 11.80 -41.15
C TYR A 695 -13.00 11.29 -42.45
N ALA A 696 -14.12 11.90 -42.90
CA ALA A 696 -14.80 11.52 -44.13
C ALA A 696 -15.11 12.75 -45.01
N ALA A 697 -14.93 12.65 -46.33
CA ALA A 697 -15.24 13.73 -47.27
C ALA A 697 -15.61 13.22 -48.68
N ALA A 698 -16.46 13.95 -49.39
CA ALA A 698 -16.84 13.70 -50.79
C ALA A 698 -15.73 14.09 -51.82
N PHE A 699 -14.49 14.19 -51.37
CA PHE A 699 -13.31 14.49 -52.19
C PHE A 699 -12.07 13.87 -51.55
N SER A 700 -11.08 13.50 -52.37
CA SER A 700 -9.85 12.87 -51.87
C SER A 700 -8.96 13.86 -51.11
N PHE A 701 -8.43 13.42 -49.98
CA PHE A 701 -7.46 14.12 -49.13
C PHE A 701 -6.40 13.12 -48.64
N THR A 702 -5.28 13.60 -48.09
CA THR A 702 -4.24 12.78 -47.44
C THR A 702 -3.66 13.47 -46.20
N SER A 703 -4.35 14.52 -45.70
CA SER A 703 -3.98 15.25 -44.48
C SER A 703 -5.21 15.91 -43.86
N VAL A 704 -5.22 15.98 -42.53
CA VAL A 704 -6.37 16.37 -41.69
C VAL A 704 -5.96 17.34 -40.57
N GLY A 705 -6.92 17.79 -39.76
CA GLY A 705 -6.70 18.71 -38.65
C GLY A 705 -6.21 20.10 -39.12
N ALA A 706 -5.44 20.79 -38.28
CA ALA A 706 -5.04 22.19 -38.51
C ALA A 706 -4.19 22.45 -39.78
N THR A 707 -3.58 21.41 -40.34
CA THR A 707 -2.76 21.45 -41.57
C THR A 707 -3.45 20.78 -42.77
N GLY A 708 -4.63 20.20 -42.56
CA GLY A 708 -5.40 19.46 -43.55
C GLY A 708 -6.29 20.32 -44.45
N THR A 709 -7.06 19.63 -45.29
CA THR A 709 -8.25 20.23 -45.97
C THR A 709 -9.54 19.85 -45.26
N VAL A 710 -9.51 18.76 -44.48
CA VAL A 710 -10.58 18.32 -43.58
C VAL A 710 -10.09 18.57 -42.15
N ASN A 711 -10.68 19.54 -41.47
CA ASN A 711 -10.11 20.09 -40.24
C ASN A 711 -10.70 19.50 -38.95
N THR A 712 -11.81 18.80 -39.06
CA THR A 712 -12.59 18.23 -37.95
C THR A 712 -12.94 16.78 -38.28
N PRO A 713 -12.83 15.84 -37.33
CA PRO A 713 -13.36 14.50 -37.52
C PRO A 713 -14.89 14.55 -37.63
N ILE A 714 -15.47 13.50 -38.21
CA ILE A 714 -16.92 13.27 -38.24
C ILE A 714 -17.39 12.55 -36.97
N VAL A 715 -16.52 11.72 -36.38
CA VAL A 715 -16.72 11.04 -35.10
C VAL A 715 -15.35 10.77 -34.47
N ILE A 716 -15.31 10.72 -33.14
CA ILE A 716 -14.20 10.19 -32.35
C ILE A 716 -14.70 8.87 -31.76
N LEU A 717 -13.93 7.81 -31.92
CA LEU A 717 -14.22 6.46 -31.42
C LEU A 717 -13.23 6.12 -30.30
N ASP A 718 -13.68 5.30 -29.36
CA ASP A 718 -12.85 4.79 -28.26
C ASP A 718 -11.83 3.75 -28.76
N ARG A 719 -10.91 3.31 -27.89
CA ARG A 719 -9.83 2.38 -28.25
C ARG A 719 -10.33 0.99 -28.70
N ASP A 720 -11.48 0.58 -28.19
CA ASP A 720 -12.18 -0.69 -28.41
C ASP A 720 -13.37 -0.56 -29.38
N ALA A 721 -13.38 0.51 -30.19
CA ALA A 721 -14.46 0.89 -31.10
C ALA A 721 -15.28 -0.25 -31.75
N ASP A 722 -16.59 -0.21 -31.57
CA ASP A 722 -17.56 -1.03 -32.30
C ASP A 722 -17.46 -0.79 -33.82
N LEU A 723 -17.23 -1.87 -34.58
CA LEU A 723 -17.12 -1.86 -36.03
C LEU A 723 -18.03 -2.92 -36.69
N PRO A 724 -18.59 -2.65 -37.88
CA PRO A 724 -18.34 -1.50 -38.74
C PRO A 724 -19.12 -0.23 -38.36
N LEU A 725 -18.45 0.92 -38.44
CA LEU A 725 -19.04 2.25 -38.21
C LEU A 725 -19.95 2.65 -39.39
N LEU A 726 -21.15 3.13 -39.07
CA LEU A 726 -22.06 3.78 -40.02
C LEU A 726 -21.68 5.25 -40.28
N ILE A 727 -21.54 5.64 -41.55
CA ILE A 727 -21.23 7.01 -41.98
C ILE A 727 -22.35 7.56 -42.86
N GLU A 728 -23.11 8.52 -42.31
CA GLU A 728 -24.15 9.29 -43.00
C GLU A 728 -23.74 10.76 -43.23
N ILE A 729 -22.84 11.28 -42.38
CA ILE A 729 -22.38 12.67 -42.38
C ILE A 729 -20.89 12.74 -42.71
N LEU A 730 -20.55 13.66 -43.60
CA LEU A 730 -19.20 13.99 -44.05
C LEU A 730 -18.79 15.38 -43.55
N ALA A 731 -17.51 15.70 -43.69
CA ALA A 731 -16.98 17.02 -43.37
C ALA A 731 -17.80 18.19 -43.95
N PHE A 732 -17.91 19.26 -43.17
CA PHE A 732 -18.78 20.43 -43.42
C PHE A 732 -20.29 20.12 -43.32
N ASP A 733 -20.67 19.15 -42.48
CA ASP A 733 -22.05 18.71 -42.25
C ASP A 733 -22.77 18.29 -43.54
N ALA A 734 -21.99 17.74 -44.49
CA ALA A 734 -22.49 17.32 -45.79
C ALA A 734 -22.96 15.87 -45.71
N LEU A 735 -24.23 15.61 -46.05
CA LEU A 735 -24.73 14.24 -46.12
C LEU A 735 -24.01 13.45 -47.21
N VAL A 736 -23.89 12.13 -47.01
CA VAL A 736 -23.56 11.19 -48.09
C VAL A 736 -24.65 11.28 -49.16
N VAL A 737 -24.24 11.24 -50.43
CA VAL A 737 -25.15 11.40 -51.59
C VAL A 737 -24.95 10.21 -52.53
N PRO A 738 -26.03 9.54 -52.98
CA PRO A 738 -25.92 8.37 -53.83
C PRO A 738 -25.06 8.60 -55.08
N ASN A 739 -24.30 7.58 -55.45
CA ASN A 739 -23.37 7.56 -56.59
C ASN A 739 -22.22 8.58 -56.50
N THR A 740 -21.93 9.13 -55.31
CA THR A 740 -20.79 10.04 -55.06
C THR A 740 -19.64 9.29 -54.37
N PRO A 741 -18.37 9.47 -54.80
CA PRO A 741 -17.24 8.88 -54.10
C PRO A 741 -16.99 9.58 -52.77
N VAL A 742 -16.91 8.80 -51.70
CA VAL A 742 -16.49 9.23 -50.35
C VAL A 742 -15.08 8.71 -50.10
N THR A 743 -14.21 9.58 -49.59
CA THR A 743 -12.88 9.24 -49.09
C THR A 743 -12.91 9.28 -47.56
N VAL A 744 -12.33 8.26 -46.91
CA VAL A 744 -12.20 8.20 -45.45
C VAL A 744 -10.73 7.98 -45.06
N ALA A 745 -10.32 8.60 -43.96
CA ALA A 745 -9.10 8.30 -43.23
C ALA A 745 -9.44 8.11 -41.74
N VAL A 746 -8.72 7.22 -41.07
CA VAL A 746 -8.79 7.02 -39.63
C VAL A 746 -7.42 7.37 -39.06
N VAL A 747 -7.40 8.13 -37.96
CA VAL A 747 -6.17 8.60 -37.32
C VAL A 747 -6.19 8.12 -35.87
N PRO A 748 -5.33 7.15 -35.49
CA PRO A 748 -5.09 6.86 -34.07
C PRO A 748 -4.41 8.05 -33.39
N VAL A 749 -4.73 8.24 -32.12
CA VAL A 749 -4.16 9.26 -31.23
C VAL A 749 -3.83 8.59 -29.91
N ASP A 750 -2.61 8.80 -29.42
CA ASP A 750 -2.17 8.33 -28.10
C ASP A 750 -2.67 9.23 -26.95
N TRP A 751 -2.44 8.82 -25.70
CA TRP A 751 -2.76 9.59 -24.49
C TRP A 751 -2.01 10.93 -24.42
N SER A 752 -0.76 10.97 -24.89
CA SER A 752 0.03 12.20 -25.04
C SER A 752 -0.51 13.18 -26.10
N GLY A 753 -1.50 12.76 -26.90
CA GLY A 753 -2.12 13.52 -27.98
C GLY A 753 -1.29 13.59 -29.27
N ASN A 754 -0.23 12.79 -29.42
CA ASN A 754 0.51 12.70 -30.67
C ASN A 754 -0.32 11.94 -31.71
N ALA A 755 -0.21 12.36 -32.97
CA ALA A 755 -0.88 11.70 -34.09
C ALA A 755 -0.25 12.09 -35.43
N TYR A 756 -0.14 11.13 -36.34
CA TYR A 756 0.17 11.45 -37.73
C TYR A 756 -1.05 12.06 -38.43
N ARG A 757 -1.00 13.38 -38.71
CA ARG A 757 -2.10 14.10 -39.39
C ARG A 757 -1.85 14.35 -40.89
N ASP A 758 -0.77 13.80 -41.44
CA ASP A 758 -0.38 13.92 -42.85
C ASP A 758 0.06 12.58 -43.47
N ASN A 759 0.15 12.54 -44.81
CA ASN A 759 0.48 11.34 -45.59
C ASN A 759 -0.37 10.11 -45.21
N LEU A 760 -1.64 10.35 -44.86
CA LEU A 760 -2.56 9.33 -44.40
C LEU A 760 -2.87 8.30 -45.49
N VAL A 761 -3.04 7.05 -45.06
CA VAL A 761 -3.73 6.03 -45.85
C VAL A 761 -5.22 6.41 -45.86
N THR A 762 -5.86 6.30 -47.03
CA THR A 762 -7.27 6.63 -47.18
C THR A 762 -7.99 5.57 -47.99
N SER A 763 -9.16 5.15 -47.52
CA SER A 763 -10.07 4.32 -48.29
C SER A 763 -10.97 5.19 -49.17
N THR A 764 -11.48 4.64 -50.28
CA THR A 764 -12.42 5.37 -51.15
C THR A 764 -13.39 4.40 -51.82
N ALA A 765 -14.67 4.60 -51.56
CA ALA A 765 -15.77 3.86 -52.16
C ALA A 765 -16.86 4.83 -52.63
N ILE A 766 -17.94 4.28 -53.19
CA ILE A 766 -19.09 5.01 -53.70
C ILE A 766 -20.32 4.41 -53.03
N ALA A 767 -21.16 5.23 -52.41
CA ALA A 767 -22.48 4.82 -51.92
C ALA A 767 -23.40 4.56 -53.12
N ILE A 768 -24.14 3.45 -53.12
CA ILE A 768 -24.97 2.98 -54.23
C ILE A 768 -26.43 2.94 -53.78
N ASP A 769 -27.29 3.63 -54.53
CA ASP A 769 -28.74 3.46 -54.44
C ASP A 769 -29.11 2.08 -54.99
N ASP A 770 -29.42 1.14 -54.09
CA ASP A 770 -29.90 -0.22 -54.40
C ASP A 770 -31.43 -0.24 -54.71
N GLY A 771 -32.10 0.92 -54.63
CA GLY A 771 -33.53 1.09 -54.89
C GLY A 771 -34.41 0.70 -53.71
N VAL A 772 -33.93 0.88 -52.47
CA VAL A 772 -34.62 0.54 -51.23
C VAL A 772 -34.93 1.82 -50.44
N ASP A 773 -36.07 2.44 -50.72
CA ASP A 773 -36.53 3.71 -50.09
C ASP A 773 -36.93 3.57 -48.59
N ASP A 774 -36.77 2.39 -47.97
CA ASP A 774 -37.04 2.13 -46.54
C ASP A 774 -36.26 0.89 -46.07
N VAL A 775 -35.06 1.13 -45.53
CA VAL A 775 -34.16 0.05 -45.08
C VAL A 775 -34.73 -0.66 -43.86
N GLY A 776 -35.48 0.05 -43.02
CA GLY A 776 -36.20 -0.49 -41.85
C GLY A 776 -37.56 -1.11 -42.16
N SER A 777 -37.93 -1.33 -43.43
CA SER A 777 -39.27 -1.80 -43.83
C SER A 777 -39.68 -3.18 -43.29
N TYR A 778 -38.74 -3.96 -42.74
CA TYR A 778 -39.01 -5.21 -42.02
C TYR A 778 -39.46 -5.00 -40.57
N LEU A 779 -39.11 -3.87 -39.95
CA LEU A 779 -39.58 -3.49 -38.63
C LEU A 779 -41.08 -3.17 -38.69
N PRO A 780 -41.85 -3.47 -37.64
CA PRO A 780 -43.28 -3.19 -37.62
C PRO A 780 -43.55 -1.69 -37.67
N ASP A 781 -44.73 -1.32 -38.19
CA ASP A 781 -45.27 0.02 -38.01
C ASP A 781 -45.76 0.19 -36.56
N ILE A 782 -45.79 1.42 -36.06
CA ILE A 782 -46.16 1.68 -34.67
C ILE A 782 -47.67 1.92 -34.57
N GLU A 783 -48.38 0.92 -34.05
CA GLU A 783 -49.82 1.00 -33.79
C GLU A 783 -50.12 1.82 -32.51
N GLY A 784 -51.38 2.25 -32.38
CA GLY A 784 -51.87 2.92 -31.16
C GLY A 784 -51.40 4.36 -30.94
N ILE A 785 -50.72 5.00 -31.90
CA ILE A 785 -50.24 6.39 -31.77
C ILE A 785 -51.41 7.34 -31.43
N ASN A 786 -51.37 7.88 -30.22
CA ASN A 786 -52.31 8.84 -29.67
C ASN A 786 -51.56 10.11 -29.26
N LEU A 787 -52.13 11.27 -29.62
CA LEU A 787 -51.53 12.59 -29.44
C LEU A 787 -52.43 13.45 -28.57
N GLN A 788 -51.90 14.00 -27.49
CA GLN A 788 -52.64 14.87 -26.58
C GLN A 788 -51.84 16.14 -26.22
N TRP A 789 -52.49 17.30 -26.34
CA TRP A 789 -51.96 18.54 -25.80
C TRP A 789 -51.98 18.53 -24.27
N VAL A 790 -50.84 18.85 -23.66
CA VAL A 790 -50.68 19.11 -22.23
C VAL A 790 -49.94 20.43 -22.09
N GLU A 791 -50.68 21.46 -21.66
CA GLU A 791 -50.24 22.86 -21.71
C GLU A 791 -49.75 23.25 -23.12
N ASP A 792 -48.50 23.66 -23.28
CA ASP A 792 -47.88 24.03 -24.57
C ASP A 792 -47.05 22.89 -25.20
N SER A 793 -47.20 21.66 -24.71
CA SER A 793 -46.46 20.45 -25.16
C SER A 793 -47.40 19.39 -25.73
N ILE A 794 -46.88 18.53 -26.63
CA ILE A 794 -47.60 17.35 -27.13
C ILE A 794 -47.07 16.13 -26.40
N VAL A 795 -47.96 15.40 -25.72
CA VAL A 795 -47.69 14.03 -25.26
C VAL A 795 -48.05 13.06 -26.37
N VAL A 796 -47.09 12.22 -26.71
CA VAL A 796 -47.18 11.15 -27.71
C VAL A 796 -47.16 9.83 -26.94
N SER A 797 -48.12 8.94 -27.20
CA SER A 797 -48.18 7.60 -26.60
C SER A 797 -48.54 6.57 -27.66
N TRP A 798 -47.97 5.37 -27.61
CA TRP A 798 -48.22 4.30 -28.57
C TRP A 798 -48.32 2.93 -27.90
N ASP A 799 -48.73 1.90 -28.65
CA ASP A 799 -48.71 0.52 -28.18
C ASP A 799 -47.29 -0.04 -28.33
N HIS A 800 -46.80 -0.75 -27.31
CA HIS A 800 -45.45 -1.31 -27.35
C HIS A 800 -45.38 -2.48 -28.33
N SER A 801 -44.36 -2.50 -29.19
CA SER A 801 -44.12 -3.58 -30.14
C SER A 801 -43.88 -4.91 -29.41
N THR A 802 -44.47 -5.99 -29.92
CA THR A 802 -44.14 -7.36 -29.48
C THR A 802 -43.12 -8.04 -30.41
N ASP A 803 -42.58 -7.33 -31.39
CA ASP A 803 -41.55 -7.85 -32.29
C ASP A 803 -40.17 -7.75 -31.60
N PRO A 804 -39.46 -8.87 -31.40
CA PRO A 804 -38.18 -8.89 -30.70
C PRO A 804 -37.04 -8.16 -31.44
N ALA A 805 -37.24 -7.76 -32.71
CA ALA A 805 -36.29 -6.90 -33.41
C ALA A 805 -36.35 -5.44 -32.91
N VAL A 806 -37.47 -4.98 -32.33
CA VAL A 806 -37.60 -3.57 -31.91
C VAL A 806 -36.85 -3.33 -30.60
N ARG A 807 -35.84 -2.46 -30.64
CA ARG A 807 -35.00 -2.08 -29.50
C ARG A 807 -35.38 -0.72 -28.92
N SER A 808 -35.91 0.15 -29.78
CA SER A 808 -36.27 1.52 -29.42
C SER A 808 -37.29 2.11 -30.39
N TYR A 809 -37.78 3.30 -30.05
CA TYR A 809 -38.72 4.09 -30.82
C TYR A 809 -38.15 5.49 -31.04
N VAL A 810 -38.27 6.01 -32.25
CA VAL A 810 -37.82 7.36 -32.62
C VAL A 810 -39.03 8.20 -33.01
N VAL A 811 -39.13 9.43 -32.47
CA VAL A 811 -40.31 10.29 -32.64
C VAL A 811 -39.99 11.44 -33.59
N PHE A 812 -40.87 11.66 -34.56
CA PHE A 812 -40.73 12.67 -35.62
C PHE A 812 -41.91 13.64 -35.63
N ILE A 813 -41.67 14.93 -35.91
CA ILE A 813 -42.71 15.97 -36.04
C ILE A 813 -42.56 16.78 -37.33
N SER A 814 -43.68 17.19 -37.93
CA SER A 814 -43.74 18.08 -39.10
C SER A 814 -44.98 18.99 -39.05
N ASP A 815 -44.95 20.11 -39.78
CA ASP A 815 -46.13 21.00 -39.96
C ASP A 815 -47.08 20.52 -41.07
N SER A 816 -46.65 19.51 -41.85
CA SER A 816 -47.44 18.82 -42.88
C SER A 816 -47.51 17.31 -42.65
N GLU A 817 -48.52 16.66 -43.27
CA GLU A 817 -48.64 15.21 -43.33
C GLU A 817 -47.42 14.62 -44.02
N PHE A 818 -46.76 13.67 -43.36
CA PHE A 818 -45.61 12.94 -43.89
C PHE A 818 -45.84 11.43 -43.83
N SER A 819 -45.27 10.73 -44.81
CA SER A 819 -45.22 9.27 -44.87
C SER A 819 -43.79 8.72 -44.97
N SER A 820 -42.79 9.60 -44.87
CA SER A 820 -41.37 9.27 -44.76
C SER A 820 -40.76 10.12 -43.65
N ILE A 821 -39.91 9.53 -42.81
CA ILE A 821 -39.21 10.25 -41.74
C ILE A 821 -38.33 11.40 -42.25
N SER A 822 -37.89 11.33 -43.51
CA SER A 822 -37.08 12.37 -44.19
C SER A 822 -37.81 13.70 -44.40
N ASP A 823 -39.15 13.69 -44.44
CA ASP A 823 -40.02 14.88 -44.53
C ASP A 823 -40.36 15.48 -43.14
N ALA A 824 -39.73 15.00 -42.07
CA ALA A 824 -40.01 15.36 -40.68
C ALA A 824 -38.74 15.62 -39.86
N THR A 825 -38.90 16.25 -38.69
CA THR A 825 -37.81 16.52 -37.74
C THR A 825 -37.83 15.48 -36.62
N ASN A 826 -36.72 14.75 -36.43
CA ASN A 826 -36.51 13.91 -35.25
C ASN A 826 -36.47 14.79 -33.99
N VAL A 827 -37.26 14.43 -32.98
CA VAL A 827 -37.35 15.16 -31.69
C VAL A 827 -36.92 14.35 -30.48
N GLY A 828 -36.58 13.06 -30.65
CA GLY A 828 -36.07 12.21 -29.58
C GLY A 828 -36.27 10.71 -29.83
N MET A 829 -35.62 9.91 -28.98
CA MET A 829 -35.63 8.44 -29.00
C MET A 829 -35.87 7.91 -27.59
N VAL A 830 -36.57 6.78 -27.47
CA VAL A 830 -36.80 6.06 -26.20
C VAL A 830 -36.68 4.55 -26.40
N SER A 831 -36.04 3.84 -25.48
CA SER A 831 -35.87 2.38 -25.52
C SER A 831 -37.01 1.64 -24.81
N THR A 832 -37.23 1.95 -23.52
CA THR A 832 -38.15 1.21 -22.64
C THR A 832 -39.53 1.87 -22.45
N SER A 833 -39.70 3.13 -22.86
CA SER A 833 -40.97 3.87 -22.76
C SER A 833 -41.85 3.68 -24.01
N ASN A 834 -43.17 3.63 -23.82
CA ASN A 834 -44.17 3.73 -24.89
C ASN A 834 -44.79 5.14 -25.00
N SER A 835 -44.11 6.16 -24.45
CA SER A 835 -44.53 7.56 -24.52
C SER A 835 -43.35 8.54 -24.57
N PHE A 836 -43.59 9.70 -25.18
CA PHE A 836 -42.64 10.79 -25.35
C PHE A 836 -43.34 12.15 -25.23
N VAL A 837 -42.60 13.20 -24.83
CA VAL A 837 -43.15 14.56 -24.70
C VAL A 837 -42.38 15.54 -25.58
N ILE A 838 -43.06 16.05 -26.60
CA ILE A 838 -42.53 17.10 -27.47
C ILE A 838 -42.82 18.46 -26.82
N THR A 839 -41.77 19.19 -26.49
CA THR A 839 -41.82 20.48 -25.79
C THR A 839 -41.32 21.60 -26.72
N PRO A 840 -41.58 22.88 -26.40
CA PRO A 840 -40.94 24.00 -27.11
C PRO A 840 -39.41 24.05 -26.97
N GLU A 841 -38.81 23.28 -26.04
CA GLU A 841 -37.35 23.14 -25.93
C GLU A 841 -36.82 22.07 -26.89
N THR A 842 -37.50 20.94 -27.04
CA THR A 842 -37.14 19.88 -28.01
C THR A 842 -37.55 20.19 -29.45
N TYR A 843 -38.59 20.99 -29.68
CA TYR A 843 -38.97 21.48 -31.01
C TYR A 843 -39.38 22.96 -30.97
N SER A 844 -38.44 23.86 -31.25
CA SER A 844 -38.60 25.31 -31.10
C SER A 844 -39.68 25.96 -31.99
N ALA A 845 -40.18 25.27 -33.01
CA ALA A 845 -41.28 25.73 -33.85
C ALA A 845 -42.68 25.32 -33.32
N LEU A 846 -42.75 24.50 -32.27
CA LEU A 846 -44.00 24.02 -31.68
C LEU A 846 -44.92 25.17 -31.25
N SER A 847 -46.19 25.09 -31.64
CA SER A 847 -47.21 26.09 -31.29
C SER A 847 -48.59 25.43 -31.16
N ASN A 848 -49.29 25.74 -30.07
CA ASN A 848 -50.66 25.28 -29.82
C ASN A 848 -51.73 25.94 -30.72
N GLU A 849 -51.36 26.98 -31.49
CA GLU A 849 -52.19 27.63 -32.52
C GLU A 849 -52.13 26.92 -33.89
N SER A 850 -51.17 26.01 -34.09
CA SER A 850 -50.96 25.25 -35.33
C SER A 850 -51.46 23.81 -35.20
N SER A 851 -51.71 23.15 -36.35
CA SER A 851 -51.77 21.69 -36.40
C SER A 851 -50.35 21.13 -36.55
N TRP A 852 -50.11 19.95 -35.98
CA TRP A 852 -48.87 19.21 -36.16
C TRP A 852 -49.16 17.78 -36.58
N TRP A 853 -48.22 17.19 -37.29
CA TRP A 853 -48.19 15.78 -37.60
C TRP A 853 -47.04 15.14 -36.86
N VAL A 854 -47.30 14.02 -36.19
CA VAL A 854 -46.31 13.29 -35.38
C VAL A 854 -46.34 11.82 -35.77
N GLY A 855 -45.17 11.26 -36.05
CA GLY A 855 -44.98 9.84 -36.34
C GLY A 855 -44.01 9.21 -35.35
N VAL A 856 -44.11 7.89 -35.17
CA VAL A 856 -43.18 7.11 -34.35
C VAL A 856 -42.66 5.96 -35.21
N ALA A 857 -41.34 5.85 -35.33
CA ALA A 857 -40.67 4.76 -36.02
C ALA A 857 -40.18 3.71 -35.01
N ALA A 858 -40.36 2.43 -35.34
CA ALA A 858 -39.59 1.36 -34.73
C ALA A 858 -38.11 1.48 -35.14
N LYS A 859 -37.19 1.21 -34.22
CA LYS A 859 -35.75 1.12 -34.47
C LYS A 859 -35.15 -0.11 -33.80
N ASP A 860 -34.28 -0.81 -34.54
CA ASP A 860 -33.43 -1.88 -34.00
C ASP A 860 -31.99 -1.39 -33.75
N ASP A 861 -31.05 -2.31 -33.62
CA ASP A 861 -29.64 -2.01 -33.34
C ASP A 861 -28.96 -1.23 -34.49
N LEU A 862 -29.51 -1.25 -35.72
CA LEU A 862 -28.89 -0.69 -36.94
C LEU A 862 -29.80 0.27 -37.72
N ASN A 863 -31.10 -0.02 -37.82
CA ASN A 863 -32.03 0.63 -38.75
C ASN A 863 -33.26 1.17 -38.00
N SER A 864 -33.78 2.31 -38.45
CA SER A 864 -35.15 2.75 -38.12
C SER A 864 -36.06 2.58 -39.34
N ARG A 865 -37.33 2.24 -39.12
CA ARG A 865 -38.35 2.25 -40.17
C ARG A 865 -38.53 3.66 -40.74
N GLU A 866 -38.40 3.79 -42.05
CA GLU A 866 -38.37 5.10 -42.71
C GLU A 866 -39.72 5.51 -43.28
N ILE A 867 -40.56 4.56 -43.70
CA ILE A 867 -41.93 4.80 -44.14
C ILE A 867 -42.89 4.49 -42.98
N ILE A 868 -43.43 5.55 -42.38
CA ILE A 868 -44.32 5.50 -41.22
C ILE A 868 -45.55 6.38 -41.44
N ASP A 869 -46.68 6.01 -40.85
CA ASP A 869 -47.89 6.85 -40.87
C ASP A 869 -47.82 7.93 -39.77
N SER A 870 -47.89 9.21 -40.16
CA SER A 870 -47.99 10.31 -39.20
C SER A 870 -49.43 10.57 -38.76
N GLN A 871 -49.62 10.85 -37.47
CA GLN A 871 -50.93 11.22 -36.89
C GLN A 871 -51.04 12.73 -36.72
N LYS A 872 -52.22 13.28 -37.00
CA LYS A 872 -52.48 14.71 -36.88
C LYS A 872 -53.05 15.09 -35.52
N ILE A 873 -52.43 16.07 -34.86
CA ILE A 873 -53.05 16.82 -33.77
C ILE A 873 -53.47 18.23 -34.25
N GLY A 874 -54.70 18.63 -33.95
CA GLY A 874 -55.21 19.98 -34.25
C GLY A 874 -54.78 21.01 -33.20
N PRO A 875 -54.93 22.31 -33.47
CA PRO A 875 -54.72 23.35 -32.46
C PRO A 875 -55.75 23.23 -31.33
N ILE A 876 -55.42 23.74 -30.13
CA ILE A 876 -56.19 23.50 -28.90
C ILE A 876 -57.66 23.97 -28.96
N ASP A 877 -58.01 24.90 -29.85
CA ASP A 877 -59.31 25.62 -29.85
C ASP A 877 -60.22 25.37 -31.08
N SER A 878 -59.93 24.40 -31.96
CA SER A 878 -60.76 24.14 -33.15
C SER A 878 -61.92 23.16 -32.90
N SER A 879 -63.05 23.69 -32.42
CA SER A 879 -64.35 22.98 -32.43
C SER A 879 -65.18 23.35 -33.66
N ASP A 880 -65.38 22.40 -34.58
CA ASP A 880 -66.39 22.45 -35.65
C ASP A 880 -66.58 21.03 -36.25
N GLY A 881 -67.75 20.60 -36.72
CA GLY A 881 -69.02 21.35 -36.75
C GLY A 881 -69.95 21.15 -37.96
N ASN A 882 -69.85 20.07 -38.76
CA ASN A 882 -70.85 19.61 -39.76
C ASN A 882 -70.35 18.34 -40.50
N GLY A 883 -71.16 17.45 -41.08
CA GLY A 883 -72.64 17.36 -41.12
C GLY A 883 -73.14 16.50 -42.31
N ASP A 884 -74.07 15.56 -42.04
CA ASP A 884 -74.83 14.65 -42.94
C ASP A 884 -74.04 13.73 -43.91
N GLY A 885 -74.41 12.46 -44.15
CA GLY A 885 -75.47 11.57 -43.66
C GLY A 885 -75.42 10.25 -44.47
N ASP A 886 -75.69 9.05 -43.92
CA ASP A 886 -76.99 8.30 -43.94
C ASP A 886 -76.58 6.79 -43.87
N SER A 887 -77.21 5.82 -43.17
CA SER A 887 -78.44 5.75 -42.38
C SER A 887 -78.37 4.67 -41.25
N ASP A 888 -79.33 4.73 -40.32
CA ASP A 888 -79.98 3.66 -39.52
C ASP A 888 -79.20 2.47 -38.90
N GLY A 889 -79.28 2.35 -37.56
CA GLY A 889 -79.11 1.05 -36.87
C GLY A 889 -78.95 1.06 -35.34
N ASP A 890 -80.02 1.35 -34.60
CA ASP A 890 -80.33 1.04 -33.17
C ASP A 890 -79.24 0.92 -32.05
N ASP A 891 -79.66 1.32 -30.84
CA ASP A 891 -78.99 1.17 -29.53
C ASP A 891 -77.67 1.97 -29.31
N SER A 892 -77.34 2.44 -28.10
CA SER A 892 -78.07 2.43 -26.83
C SER A 892 -77.72 3.67 -25.97
N SER A 893 -78.46 3.90 -24.89
CA SER A 893 -78.22 5.02 -23.96
C SER A 893 -76.93 4.87 -23.15
N THR A 894 -76.18 5.97 -23.01
CA THR A 894 -75.07 6.19 -22.07
C THR A 894 -75.13 5.33 -20.80
N ASP A 895 -74.26 4.33 -20.69
CA ASP A 895 -74.00 3.64 -19.43
C ASP A 895 -72.69 4.18 -18.82
N LEU A 896 -72.78 4.65 -17.57
CA LEU A 896 -71.64 5.12 -16.78
C LEU A 896 -70.93 3.96 -16.06
N GLY A 897 -71.27 2.71 -16.41
CA GLY A 897 -70.75 1.48 -15.81
C GLY A 897 -69.35 1.03 -16.26
N GLU A 898 -68.88 1.39 -17.46
CA GLU A 898 -67.56 0.94 -17.94
C GLU A 898 -66.38 1.80 -17.42
N LEU A 899 -66.65 2.95 -16.80
CA LEU A 899 -65.63 3.81 -16.20
C LEU A 899 -65.22 3.37 -14.77
N LEU A 900 -65.71 2.22 -14.30
CA LEU A 900 -65.49 1.69 -12.95
C LEU A 900 -65.14 0.18 -12.95
N SER A 901 -64.39 -0.28 -13.96
CA SER A 901 -63.54 -1.47 -13.79
C SER A 901 -62.36 -1.13 -12.87
N THR A 902 -61.89 -2.10 -12.08
CA THR A 902 -60.79 -1.92 -11.12
C THR A 902 -59.48 -1.48 -11.76
N ASP A 903 -59.26 -1.86 -13.01
CA ASP A 903 -57.97 -1.69 -13.69
C ASP A 903 -57.79 -0.22 -14.15
N ASN A 904 -58.89 0.44 -14.53
CA ASN A 904 -58.90 1.85 -14.93
C ASN A 904 -58.70 2.84 -13.75
N MET A 905 -58.89 2.39 -12.51
CA MET A 905 -58.57 3.22 -11.32
C MET A 905 -57.07 3.31 -11.05
N ILE A 906 -56.28 2.30 -11.42
CA ILE A 906 -54.83 2.29 -11.21
C ILE A 906 -54.17 3.27 -12.19
N LEU A 907 -54.56 3.24 -13.47
CA LEU A 907 -54.06 4.16 -14.49
C LEU A 907 -54.37 5.63 -14.15
N ALA A 908 -55.60 5.92 -13.69
CA ALA A 908 -55.98 7.26 -13.22
C ALA A 908 -55.21 7.71 -11.96
N GLY A 909 -54.81 6.76 -11.09
CA GLY A 909 -53.96 7.03 -9.93
C GLY A 909 -52.50 7.34 -10.30
N MET A 910 -51.93 6.56 -11.21
CA MET A 910 -50.56 6.74 -11.74
C MET A 910 -50.40 8.12 -12.39
N ILE A 911 -51.32 8.49 -13.29
CA ILE A 911 -51.31 9.82 -13.96
C ILE A 911 -51.33 10.97 -12.93
N LEU A 912 -52.08 10.83 -11.84
CA LEU A 912 -52.17 11.83 -10.77
C LEU A 912 -50.89 11.95 -9.93
N ILE A 913 -50.16 10.85 -9.73
CA ILE A 913 -48.88 10.82 -9.01
C ILE A 913 -47.75 11.40 -9.89
N SER A 914 -47.69 11.02 -11.17
CA SER A 914 -46.72 11.57 -12.13
C SER A 914 -46.86 13.09 -12.28
N LEU A 915 -48.09 13.62 -12.33
CA LEU A 915 -48.37 15.06 -12.33
C LEU A 915 -47.90 15.75 -11.04
N PHE A 916 -47.98 15.08 -9.88
CA PHE A 916 -47.52 15.63 -8.60
C PHE A 916 -45.99 15.70 -8.51
N LEU A 917 -45.30 14.69 -9.03
CA LEU A 917 -43.83 14.67 -9.14
C LEU A 917 -43.32 15.73 -10.13
N LEU A 918 -43.96 15.87 -11.30
CA LEU A 918 -43.59 16.89 -12.29
C LEU A 918 -43.70 18.32 -11.74
N ILE A 919 -44.75 18.61 -10.97
CA ILE A 919 -44.98 19.93 -10.33
C ILE A 919 -43.93 20.23 -9.23
N LEU A 920 -43.37 19.19 -8.59
CA LEU A 920 -42.28 19.36 -7.62
C LEU A 920 -40.94 19.65 -8.30
N VAL A 921 -40.60 18.93 -9.37
CA VAL A 921 -39.36 19.15 -10.13
C VAL A 921 -39.36 20.53 -10.80
N LEU A 922 -40.45 20.92 -11.45
CA LEU A 922 -40.55 22.19 -12.19
C LEU A 922 -40.61 23.45 -11.28
N ARG A 923 -40.84 23.30 -9.97
CA ARG A 923 -40.77 24.43 -9.02
C ARG A 923 -39.42 24.64 -8.35
N GLY A 924 -38.44 23.75 -8.57
CA GLY A 924 -37.11 23.84 -7.96
C GLY A 924 -36.18 24.91 -8.55
N ARG A 925 -36.36 25.30 -9.82
CA ARG A 925 -35.43 26.20 -10.54
C ARG A 925 -36.07 27.57 -10.87
N GLY A 926 -36.09 28.49 -9.90
CA GLY A 926 -36.65 29.84 -10.14
C GLY A 926 -36.42 30.88 -9.04
N GLY A 927 -35.17 31.29 -8.77
CA GLY A 927 -34.88 32.17 -7.61
C GLY A 927 -33.60 33.01 -7.65
N LYS A 928 -33.24 33.65 -8.77
CA LYS A 928 -32.13 34.63 -8.79
C LYS A 928 -32.54 35.95 -8.10
N SER A 929 -31.73 36.43 -7.15
CA SER A 929 -31.81 37.82 -6.66
C SER A 929 -30.43 38.43 -6.38
N ALA A 930 -30.18 39.58 -7.04
CA ALA A 930 -29.27 40.65 -6.64
C ALA A 930 -27.82 40.31 -6.19
N ARG A 931 -26.93 40.15 -7.18
CA ARG A 931 -25.49 40.42 -7.03
C ARG A 931 -25.31 41.94 -6.87
N ASN A 932 -24.76 42.42 -5.75
CA ASN A 932 -24.22 43.78 -5.65
C ASN A 932 -22.70 43.74 -5.70
N LYS A 933 -22.10 44.68 -6.43
CA LYS A 933 -20.65 44.75 -6.66
C LYS A 933 -19.96 45.54 -5.56
N ASP A 934 -18.73 45.16 -5.23
CA ASP A 934 -17.60 46.08 -5.19
C ASP A 934 -16.27 45.31 -5.44
N TRP A 935 -15.59 45.70 -6.52
CA TRP A 935 -14.17 45.58 -6.92
C TRP A 935 -13.27 44.60 -6.13
N GLU A 936 -12.66 43.53 -6.69
CA GLU A 936 -11.86 43.41 -7.94
C GLU A 936 -10.50 44.17 -7.89
N LEU A 937 -9.46 43.60 -8.53
CA LEU A 937 -7.99 43.84 -8.38
C LEU A 937 -7.32 42.92 -7.32
N GLN A 938 -6.29 42.12 -7.62
CA GLN A 938 -5.44 42.04 -8.82
C GLN A 938 -4.93 40.62 -9.09
N GLU A 939 -4.65 40.33 -10.36
CA GLU A 939 -4.14 39.04 -10.87
C GLU A 939 -2.64 38.81 -10.54
N ALA A 940 -2.26 37.53 -10.47
CA ALA A 940 -0.98 36.90 -10.82
C ALA A 940 0.36 37.59 -10.44
N THR A 941 1.29 36.84 -9.84
CA THR A 941 2.51 36.32 -10.50
C THR A 941 3.54 35.71 -9.53
N TRP A 942 4.12 34.57 -9.92
CA TRP A 942 5.47 34.03 -9.65
C TRP A 942 6.23 34.32 -8.34
N GLY A 943 6.84 33.27 -7.79
CA GLY A 943 8.29 33.32 -7.54
C GLY A 943 8.80 33.08 -6.11
N ILE A 944 9.63 32.05 -5.99
CA ILE A 944 10.44 31.61 -4.84
C ILE A 944 11.35 32.72 -4.26
N GLN A 945 11.52 32.76 -2.92
CA GLN A 945 12.81 32.83 -2.17
C GLN A 945 12.89 33.75 -0.91
N ALA A 946 13.47 33.16 0.14
CA ALA A 946 14.44 33.73 1.10
C ALA A 946 14.04 34.78 2.19
N ARG A 947 13.94 34.26 3.43
CA ARG A 947 14.71 34.60 4.66
C ARG A 947 14.63 35.98 5.38
N ASP A 948 14.76 35.83 6.71
CA ASP A 948 15.22 36.78 7.76
C ASP A 948 14.35 37.99 8.18
N GLY A 949 14.11 38.10 9.50
CA GLY A 949 13.64 39.34 10.16
C GLY A 949 12.89 39.15 11.49
N TRP A 950 13.57 39.28 12.63
CA TRP A 950 13.00 39.22 13.99
C TRP A 950 12.35 40.55 14.46
N ASP A 951 11.52 40.42 15.50
CA ASP A 951 11.10 41.44 16.50
C ASP A 951 10.28 42.68 16.05
N GLU A 952 9.02 42.77 16.48
CA GLU A 952 8.64 43.52 17.71
C GLU A 952 7.16 43.23 18.10
N GLY A 953 6.85 43.24 19.41
CA GLY A 953 5.59 42.68 19.94
C GLY A 953 4.40 43.65 20.07
N GLY A 954 3.17 43.11 20.12
CA GLY A 954 1.95 43.92 20.19
C GLY A 954 0.65 43.17 20.54
N SER A 955 0.55 42.68 21.79
CA SER A 955 -0.64 42.12 22.47
C SER A 955 -2.03 42.30 21.80
N PHE A 956 -2.68 41.17 21.51
CA PHE A 956 -4.14 41.06 21.42
C PHE A 956 -4.65 40.14 22.54
N GLY A 957 -5.83 40.39 23.10
CA GLY A 957 -6.29 39.71 24.31
C GLY A 957 -7.76 39.28 24.31
N GLY A 958 -8.00 38.06 24.79
CA GLY A 958 -9.31 37.53 25.23
C GLY A 958 -10.25 37.05 24.11
N ASN A 959 -10.84 35.86 24.15
CA ASN A 959 -10.73 34.76 25.13
C ASN A 959 -10.88 33.41 24.39
N ALA A 960 -9.92 32.51 24.58
CA ALA A 960 -10.04 31.09 24.20
C ALA A 960 -9.99 30.21 25.45
N ALA A 961 -10.61 29.03 25.40
CA ALA A 961 -10.58 28.07 26.50
C ALA A 961 -9.16 27.51 26.71
N LYS A 962 -8.87 27.02 27.92
CA LYS A 962 -7.54 26.48 28.26
C LYS A 962 -7.24 25.21 27.45
N PRO A 963 -6.04 25.10 26.82
CA PRO A 963 -5.57 23.83 26.29
C PRO A 963 -5.39 22.78 27.40
N VAL A 964 -5.64 21.52 27.06
CA VAL A 964 -5.27 20.36 27.87
C VAL A 964 -3.73 20.21 27.83
N ALA A 965 -3.14 19.75 28.93
CA ALA A 965 -1.68 19.59 29.00
C ALA A 965 -1.21 18.42 28.12
N PRO A 966 -0.10 18.56 27.38
CA PRO A 966 0.47 17.45 26.61
C PRO A 966 0.98 16.34 27.55
N PRO A 967 1.02 15.07 27.08
CA PRO A 967 1.59 13.96 27.85
C PRO A 967 3.09 14.19 28.15
N ALA A 968 3.57 13.54 29.20
CA ALA A 968 4.94 13.72 29.68
C ALA A 968 5.97 13.15 28.69
N ALA A 969 7.01 13.92 28.39
CA ALA A 969 8.13 13.48 27.56
C ALA A 969 8.83 12.25 28.16
N ILE A 970 9.11 11.26 27.31
CA ILE A 970 9.91 10.08 27.65
C ILE A 970 11.34 10.52 27.97
N GLN A 971 11.88 10.07 29.11
CA GLN A 971 13.29 10.29 29.44
C GLN A 971 14.18 9.23 28.77
N PRO A 972 15.38 9.59 28.26
CA PRO A 972 16.27 8.66 27.59
C PRO A 972 16.94 7.71 28.59
N ALA A 973 16.26 6.61 28.91
CA ALA A 973 16.75 5.57 29.82
C ALA A 973 16.23 4.16 29.46
N GLN A 974 16.13 3.82 28.17
CA GLN A 974 15.82 2.44 27.75
C GLN A 974 16.46 2.00 26.42
N GLN A 975 17.54 2.65 25.98
CA GLN A 975 18.28 2.30 24.76
C GLN A 975 19.37 1.23 24.97
N SER A 976 19.50 0.68 26.18
CA SER A 976 20.54 -0.29 26.56
C SER A 976 20.11 -1.76 26.52
N ASP A 977 18.80 -2.07 26.48
CA ASP A 977 18.33 -3.47 26.52
C ASP A 977 18.20 -4.11 25.13
N ILE A 978 18.09 -3.33 24.05
CA ILE A 978 17.95 -3.86 22.68
C ILE A 978 19.29 -4.46 22.18
N PHE A 979 20.42 -3.84 22.51
CA PHE A 979 21.75 -4.40 22.21
C PHE A 979 22.07 -5.70 22.99
N ALA A 980 21.31 -6.03 24.04
CA ALA A 980 21.43 -7.28 24.79
C ALA A 980 20.52 -8.42 24.26
N ALA A 981 19.64 -8.14 23.30
CA ALA A 981 18.85 -9.15 22.60
C ALA A 981 19.64 -9.80 21.45
N ALA A 982 20.40 -8.99 20.68
CA ALA A 982 21.19 -9.45 19.53
C ALA A 982 22.24 -10.53 19.86
N GLN A 983 22.77 -10.58 21.09
CA GLN A 983 23.76 -11.58 21.52
C GLN A 983 23.15 -12.90 22.03
N ARG A 984 21.85 -13.17 21.83
CA ARG A 984 21.22 -14.47 22.16
C ARG A 984 20.85 -15.32 20.93
N ILE A 985 21.32 -14.93 19.74
CA ILE A 985 21.01 -15.61 18.48
C ILE A 985 22.13 -16.60 18.04
N GLU A 986 23.23 -16.71 18.79
CA GLU A 986 24.25 -17.75 18.58
C GLU A 986 23.86 -19.14 19.17
N GLN A 987 22.78 -19.73 18.65
CA GLN A 987 22.50 -21.20 18.49
C GLN A 987 22.23 -22.08 19.76
N PRO A 988 21.64 -23.31 19.65
CA PRO A 988 20.39 -23.69 18.95
C PRO A 988 19.43 -24.68 19.71
N SER A 989 18.15 -24.75 19.28
CA SER A 989 17.19 -25.92 19.29
C SER A 989 16.38 -26.42 20.55
N GLN A 990 15.03 -26.41 20.40
CA GLN A 990 13.95 -27.35 20.86
C GLN A 990 13.65 -27.64 22.38
N PRO A 991 12.45 -28.20 22.77
CA PRO A 991 11.07 -27.76 22.49
C PRO A 991 10.06 -27.77 23.71
N VAL A 992 9.00 -26.94 23.61
CA VAL A 992 7.62 -26.96 24.20
C VAL A 992 7.24 -27.83 25.43
N GLN A 993 6.63 -27.22 26.48
CA GLN A 993 5.43 -27.78 27.18
C GLN A 993 4.60 -26.75 28.00
N GLN A 994 3.32 -27.08 28.23
CA GLN A 994 2.17 -26.21 28.60
C GLN A 994 2.13 -25.65 30.04
N GLN A 995 1.34 -24.57 30.24
CA GLN A 995 0.79 -24.13 31.54
C GLN A 995 -0.76 -24.06 31.50
N PRO A 996 -1.43 -24.21 32.66
CA PRO A 996 -2.72 -23.52 32.87
C PRO A 996 -2.92 -22.80 34.24
N GLN A 997 -3.58 -21.62 34.17
CA GLN A 997 -4.70 -21.13 35.03
C GLN A 997 -4.51 -20.16 36.26
N ARG A 998 -5.26 -19.03 36.17
CA ARG A 998 -6.13 -18.33 37.18
C ARG A 998 -5.66 -17.16 38.09
N TRP A 999 -5.98 -15.93 37.63
CA TRP A 999 -6.97 -14.97 38.21
C TRP A 999 -7.19 -14.82 39.74
N THR A 1000 -7.03 -13.60 40.33
CA THR A 1000 -8.14 -12.66 40.75
C THR A 1000 -7.76 -11.48 41.69
N GLN A 1001 -8.25 -10.26 41.35
CA GLN A 1001 -8.87 -9.20 42.21
C GLN A 1001 -8.08 -8.24 43.17
N PRO A 1002 -8.65 -7.03 43.52
CA PRO A 1002 -7.89 -5.77 43.49
C PRO A 1002 -7.93 -4.87 44.78
N ALA A 1003 -7.63 -3.58 44.60
CA ALA A 1003 -7.12 -2.60 45.58
C ALA A 1003 -8.14 -1.75 46.38
N GLN A 1004 -7.62 -0.99 47.39
CA GLN A 1004 -8.00 0.35 47.94
C GLN A 1004 -7.48 0.46 49.42
N GLN A 1005 -7.18 1.60 50.08
CA GLN A 1005 -7.29 3.06 49.81
C GLN A 1005 -6.35 3.87 50.78
N GLN A 1006 -5.85 5.05 50.34
CA GLN A 1006 -5.73 6.38 51.01
C GLN A 1006 -5.62 6.51 52.57
N GLN A 1007 -4.94 7.48 53.24
CA GLN A 1007 -4.51 8.89 52.95
C GLN A 1007 -3.42 9.36 54.00
N PRO A 1008 -2.99 10.67 54.16
CA PRO A 1008 -1.56 11.02 54.35
C PRO A 1008 -1.24 11.83 55.65
N PRO A 1009 -0.36 12.87 55.69
CA PRO A 1009 1.11 12.81 55.89
C PRO A 1009 1.63 13.65 57.09
N GLN A 1010 2.92 13.53 57.47
CA GLN A 1010 3.77 14.69 57.89
C GLN A 1010 5.25 14.37 58.17
N GLY A 1011 6.15 15.05 57.45
CA GLY A 1011 7.38 15.70 57.98
C GLY A 1011 8.61 14.87 58.37
N GLY A 1012 9.73 15.07 57.67
CA GLY A 1012 11.07 14.76 58.20
C GLY A 1012 12.12 14.29 57.18
N ILE A 1013 12.85 15.24 56.58
CA ILE A 1013 14.19 15.04 55.97
C ILE A 1013 15.13 14.48 57.09
N ASP A 1014 16.20 13.70 56.85
CA ASP A 1014 17.04 13.52 55.67
C ASP A 1014 17.91 12.25 55.79
N THR A 1015 18.74 12.03 54.77
CA THR A 1015 20.01 11.29 54.75
C THR A 1015 19.98 9.76 54.68
N SER A 1016 20.23 9.33 53.45
CA SER A 1016 21.42 8.54 53.06
C SER A 1016 21.43 7.03 53.30
N PHE A 1017 21.83 6.33 52.24
CA PHE A 1017 22.89 5.31 52.33
C PHE A 1017 22.60 4.15 53.28
N LEU A 1018 21.41 3.58 53.14
CA LEU A 1018 21.14 2.16 53.36
C LEU A 1018 20.27 1.73 52.17
N ASP A 1019 20.87 1.66 50.98
CA ASP A 1019 21.62 0.49 50.49
C ASP A 1019 20.64 -0.59 50.03
N ASP A 1020 20.44 -0.68 48.71
CA ASP A 1020 20.82 -1.85 47.89
C ASP A 1020 20.88 -3.19 48.63
N LEU A 1021 19.79 -3.61 49.29
CA LEU A 1021 19.63 -4.94 49.89
C LEU A 1021 18.19 -5.19 50.38
N LEU A 1022 17.22 -5.07 49.46
CA LEU A 1022 16.06 -5.98 49.33
C LEU A 1022 15.26 -5.72 48.04
#